data_AF-A0A1F9TXP7-F1
#
_entry.id   AF-A0A1F9TXP7-F1
#
_cell.length_a   1.000
_cell.length_b   1.000
_cell.length_c   1.000
_cell.angle_alpha   90.00
_cell.angle_beta   90.00
_cell.angle_gamma   90.00
#
_symmetry.space_group_name_H-M   'P 1'
#
loop_
_entity.id
_entity.type
_entity.pdbx_description
1 polymer ?
#
loop_
_entity_poly.entity_id
_entity_poly.type
_entity_poly.pdbx_seq_one_letter_code
_entity_poly.pdbx_strand_id
1 'polypeptide(L)'
;MRLQARICAALLLGFTARIPGWAIMPEKEAERDAKRFYLNQLNVKPKNVSVVRTAIADFNRKLGQTRTSGLAAAPAAGDSAAEQQAAEFLKQTKAALGIDSETLSQIKKSAAAGHKHFLYQQSYQGLPVEFSRVKVHLDGGGNIIGMDSGYQPGLSLNVVATIGAGEAGETVRQDAGLLPSSQPSLVILPDGRGGANLAWKFSLHTGKALWRYYVDAHGGGLLFRYNDLRHLCPSADGTVLGMVYDLDPLADGRPLQAPAARPFSHQRVYIRDGDNYAETQSGGAYCHSSFTGKVFTQLQGPFVNVANFSGLSLHHDSGGAVWATVATPVSSPNPYPNSSILFSTINLSGISGVVKLLPIFTSFNVGTVTPGSFDESADIMDDDQLAIIDSFGNPVASYVGDRGAFSGAGVPGNLMRIRLKSNASGQNTGYNVAVSSYMIFSDPATPGPTGDVMWVASKTASGLRSELSLFYHLNLMHDYFADLDRSSAAFSVTPVNAMALAGPDIANAFYDPEYDNLFFGDAGAIPSDLFADDATVSHHEYTHYIMEKIWPMQNFGQAGAISEATADYFSASSLNSSKIAPYVCQGFGSCGAGSYVALRELDCTQTSCSALTATNWRGEIHDDSLFLSRALWDIRRVRITTQGQANGSACVDNLVFQTMLFFPESFSEFINAMQYLNTTGAVAACAGIIDLTTHFSAHGLPVGAGVNDAYDTASFRNDGFESATDFSDLGAVNATIYPSGDLDFYTFGAGAGPILINLTLPPDGFYFKGYSVTLYDLNHNTIASLPTAFDGPNGNEFNLCAQTDCKTSQQKVALNYLNDNPGQFFVQISGGPTANGGSNSGVNSTASYSLSIDYKKPGAVAAGVVGASFDNDRIDFSLRVTTYTQFQDYRFAYAQLRNQSMSVLPNTRTHDPALASDYLTVLSSVSALGTISGRLALVTGFASRFPSVGTVFVEIFGTNKASSTVSLGLSHPLNLTSSRAELSAWNNVFNPLKGEKATIKYETQSPGRVSIRLYTLNGAFISTLVDGEMPAGKGSVDWHGRNFSGNTVASGIYLIRMKAPGFNRTQKIAVIK
;
A
#
# COMPACT_ATOMS: atom_id res chain seq x y z
N MET A 1 1.86 11.90 -87.60
CA MET A 1 0.91 12.75 -86.85
C MET A 1 1.69 13.28 -85.65
N ARG A 2 2.36 14.44 -85.79
CA ARG A 2 2.12 15.69 -85.03
C ARG A 2 2.10 15.45 -83.50
N LEU A 3 2.91 16.07 -82.64
CA LEU A 3 3.83 17.20 -82.69
C LEU A 3 4.60 17.10 -81.33
N GLN A 4 5.92 16.93 -81.31
CA GLN A 4 6.90 18.01 -81.04
C GLN A 4 6.71 18.62 -79.63
N ALA A 5 7.68 18.48 -78.70
CA ALA A 5 8.95 19.24 -78.64
C ALA A 5 8.89 20.10 -77.36
N ARG A 6 9.92 20.28 -76.52
CA ARG A 6 11.39 20.41 -76.67
C ARG A 6 11.89 20.74 -75.24
N ILE A 7 12.98 20.25 -74.64
CA ILE A 7 14.42 20.23 -74.98
C ILE A 7 15.08 19.42 -73.81
N CYS A 8 15.77 18.28 -74.04
CA CYS A 8 17.24 18.14 -74.19
C CYS A 8 18.06 18.84 -73.08
N ALA A 9 19.17 18.36 -72.52
CA ALA A 9 19.91 17.10 -72.48
C ALA A 9 21.14 17.41 -71.58
N ALA A 10 21.60 16.43 -70.79
CA ALA A 10 23.02 16.18 -70.46
C ALA A 10 23.86 17.29 -69.78
N LEU A 11 24.41 17.04 -68.59
CA LEU A 11 25.74 16.41 -68.40
C LEU A 11 26.23 16.46 -66.94
N LEU A 12 27.04 15.45 -66.63
CA LEU A 12 27.73 15.16 -65.38
C LEU A 12 28.79 16.22 -64.96
N LEU A 13 28.95 16.31 -63.63
CA LEU A 13 30.16 16.51 -62.81
C LEU A 13 30.98 17.82 -62.91
N GLY A 14 31.14 18.48 -61.73
CA GLY A 14 32.31 19.33 -61.47
C GLY A 14 32.16 20.44 -60.41
N PHE A 15 32.46 20.11 -59.14
CA PHE A 15 33.04 20.96 -58.08
C PHE A 15 32.38 22.28 -57.60
N THR A 16 31.93 22.22 -56.33
CA THR A 16 32.06 23.19 -55.23
C THR A 16 31.70 24.67 -55.44
N ALA A 17 30.61 25.13 -54.82
CA ALA A 17 30.64 26.15 -53.77
C ALA A 17 29.23 26.50 -53.24
N ARG A 18 29.13 26.52 -51.90
CA ARG A 18 28.15 27.24 -51.05
C ARG A 18 26.70 26.72 -51.01
N ILE A 19 26.49 25.90 -49.99
CA ILE A 19 25.32 25.89 -49.12
C ILE A 19 24.75 27.32 -48.98
N PRO A 20 23.47 27.60 -49.31
CA PRO A 20 22.79 28.77 -48.78
C PRO A 20 22.51 28.50 -47.31
N GLY A 21 23.34 29.08 -46.45
CA GLY A 21 23.06 29.17 -45.03
C GLY A 21 21.87 30.11 -44.81
N TRP A 22 20.73 29.53 -44.44
CA TRP A 22 19.74 30.18 -43.60
C TRP A 22 19.54 29.22 -42.41
N ALA A 23 20.48 29.19 -41.46
CA ALA A 23 20.29 29.90 -40.20
C ALA A 23 18.87 29.63 -39.66
N ILE A 24 18.69 28.62 -38.80
CA ILE A 24 18.69 28.89 -37.34
C ILE A 24 19.04 30.36 -37.11
N MET A 25 18.04 31.23 -37.06
CA MET A 25 18.26 32.54 -36.49
C MET A 25 18.77 32.30 -35.07
N PRO A 26 19.94 32.85 -34.71
CA PRO A 26 20.61 32.49 -33.47
C PRO A 26 19.74 32.89 -32.28
N GLU A 27 20.02 32.26 -31.14
CA GLU A 27 19.74 32.68 -29.75
C GLU A 27 19.72 34.22 -29.51
N LYS A 28 20.41 35.01 -30.35
CA LYS A 28 20.39 36.48 -30.40
C LYS A 28 19.02 37.10 -30.72
N GLU A 29 18.10 36.43 -31.41
CA GLU A 29 16.74 36.97 -31.64
C GLU A 29 15.83 36.74 -30.43
N ALA A 30 15.90 35.57 -29.79
CA ALA A 30 15.16 35.32 -28.55
C ALA A 30 15.58 36.27 -27.42
N GLU A 31 16.87 36.60 -27.31
CA GLU A 31 17.36 37.58 -26.33
C GLU A 31 16.99 39.03 -26.69
N ARG A 32 16.93 39.36 -27.99
CA ARG A 32 16.53 40.68 -28.51
C ARG A 32 15.01 40.89 -28.42
N ASP A 33 14.22 39.84 -28.60
CA ASP A 33 12.76 39.84 -28.43
C ASP A 33 12.36 39.78 -26.95
N ALA A 34 13.07 39.03 -26.11
CA ALA A 34 12.94 39.11 -24.66
C ALA A 34 13.32 40.51 -24.13
N LYS A 35 14.32 41.19 -24.71
CA LYS A 35 14.63 42.61 -24.43
C LYS A 35 13.54 43.56 -24.95
N ARG A 36 12.92 43.25 -26.11
CA ARG A 36 11.84 44.04 -26.73
C ARG A 36 10.54 44.02 -25.92
N PHE A 37 10.23 42.90 -25.27
CA PHE A 37 9.03 42.71 -24.43
C PHE A 37 9.31 42.72 -22.91
N TYR A 38 10.50 43.15 -22.48
CA TYR A 38 10.94 43.23 -21.07
C TYR A 38 10.96 41.90 -20.28
N LEU A 39 11.06 40.75 -20.94
CA LEU A 39 11.04 39.41 -20.32
C LEU A 39 12.43 38.89 -19.87
N ASN A 40 13.52 39.59 -20.19
CA ASN A 40 14.91 39.23 -19.82
C ASN A 40 15.45 40.00 -18.59
N GLN A 41 14.78 41.04 -18.11
CA GLN A 41 15.29 41.80 -16.97
C GLN A 41 15.07 41.03 -15.66
N LEU A 42 16.14 40.48 -15.09
CA LEU A 42 16.21 40.01 -13.69
C LEU A 42 15.93 41.14 -12.67
N ASN A 43 15.72 42.37 -13.13
CA ASN A 43 15.22 43.49 -12.35
C ASN A 43 14.54 44.50 -13.27
N VAL A 44 13.32 44.22 -13.74
CA VAL A 44 12.38 45.33 -13.88
C VAL A 44 12.12 45.75 -12.44
N LYS A 45 12.81 46.77 -11.93
CA LYS A 45 12.27 47.48 -10.76
C LYS A 45 10.86 47.89 -11.21
N PRO A 46 9.76 47.35 -10.64
CA PRO A 46 8.46 47.91 -10.91
C PRO A 46 8.62 49.41 -10.67
N LYS A 47 8.13 50.22 -11.61
CA LYS A 47 8.00 51.67 -11.40
C LYS A 47 7.29 51.81 -10.06
N ASN A 48 8.09 52.07 -9.02
CA ASN A 48 7.74 52.06 -7.61
C ASN A 48 7.52 50.71 -6.88
N VAL A 49 8.56 49.87 -6.70
CA VAL A 49 8.58 48.84 -5.62
C VAL A 49 8.14 49.44 -4.28
N SER A 50 8.53 50.69 -4.01
CA SER A 50 8.13 51.45 -2.83
C SER A 50 6.62 51.68 -2.79
N VAL A 51 5.99 52.10 -3.89
CA VAL A 51 4.53 52.35 -3.93
C VAL A 51 3.73 51.06 -3.84
N VAL A 52 4.18 49.96 -4.43
CA VAL A 52 3.53 48.64 -4.26
C VAL A 52 3.63 48.18 -2.81
N ARG A 53 4.82 48.26 -2.20
CA ARG A 53 5.00 47.91 -0.77
C ARG A 53 4.20 48.82 0.15
N THR A 54 4.15 50.13 -0.12
CA THR A 54 3.34 51.09 0.64
C THR A 54 1.85 50.81 0.47
N ALA A 55 1.37 50.52 -0.74
CA ALA A 55 -0.03 50.16 -1.00
C ALA A 55 -0.43 48.87 -0.29
N ILE A 56 0.43 47.85 -0.31
CA ILE A 56 0.23 46.59 0.44
C ILE A 56 0.23 46.88 1.95
N ALA A 57 1.19 47.63 2.46
CA ALA A 57 1.31 47.95 3.88
C ALA A 57 0.14 48.79 4.39
N ASP A 58 -0.34 49.77 3.61
CA ASP A 58 -1.48 50.61 3.96
C ASP A 58 -2.79 49.84 3.89
N PHE A 59 -2.96 48.94 2.91
CA PHE A 59 -4.11 48.04 2.81
C PHE A 59 -4.16 47.05 3.98
N ASN A 60 -3.05 46.36 4.26
CA ASN A 60 -2.96 45.44 5.40
C ASN A 60 -3.12 46.17 6.76
N ARG A 61 -2.65 47.43 6.87
CA ARG A 61 -2.87 48.25 8.09
C ARG A 61 -4.35 48.59 8.27
N LYS A 62 -5.07 48.89 7.20
CA LYS A 62 -6.53 49.12 7.24
C LYS A 62 -7.31 47.85 7.59
N LEU A 63 -6.86 46.68 7.12
CA LEU A 63 -7.39 45.37 7.53
C LEU A 63 -7.18 45.10 9.04
N GLY A 64 -6.08 45.58 9.62
CA GLY A 64 -5.77 45.45 11.05
C GLY A 64 -6.48 46.46 11.95
N GLN A 65 -6.81 47.66 11.46
CA GLN A 65 -7.52 48.70 12.24
C GLN A 65 -9.03 48.44 12.41
N THR A 66 -9.62 47.52 11.66
CA THR A 66 -11.02 47.09 11.84
C THR A 66 -11.20 45.96 12.88
N ARG A 67 -10.12 45.40 13.43
CA ARG A 67 -10.19 44.43 14.54
C ARG A 67 -9.89 45.11 15.87
N THR A 68 -10.91 45.63 16.55
CA THR A 68 -10.80 45.99 17.97
C THR A 68 -10.65 44.72 18.83
N SER A 69 -9.47 44.59 19.43
CA SER A 69 -9.13 43.90 20.69
C SER A 69 -9.69 42.49 20.95
N GLY A 70 -8.82 41.49 20.77
CA GLY A 70 -8.97 40.15 21.35
C GLY A 70 -7.93 39.18 20.78
N LEU A 71 -6.95 38.77 21.58
CA LEU A 71 -5.90 37.82 21.22
C LEU A 71 -6.50 36.43 20.96
N ALA A 72 -6.76 36.14 19.68
CA ALA A 72 -6.91 34.80 19.14
C ALA A 72 -6.29 34.78 17.74
N ALA A 73 -5.52 33.73 17.40
CA ALA A 73 -5.04 33.51 16.05
C ALA A 73 -6.26 33.48 15.10
N ALA A 74 -6.20 34.27 14.03
CA ALA A 74 -7.30 34.34 13.07
C ALA A 74 -7.52 32.95 12.44
N PRO A 75 -8.76 32.46 12.33
CA PRO A 75 -9.03 31.29 11.50
C PRO A 75 -8.61 31.58 10.06
N ALA A 76 -8.08 30.56 9.37
CA ALA A 76 -7.65 30.69 7.99
C ALA A 76 -8.81 31.26 7.14
N ALA A 77 -8.56 32.35 6.40
CA ALA A 77 -9.60 32.93 5.56
C ALA A 77 -10.06 31.89 4.53
N GLY A 78 -11.36 31.61 4.43
CA GLY A 78 -11.91 30.73 3.38
C GLY A 78 -11.60 31.26 1.98
N ASP A 79 -11.66 30.42 0.94
CA ASP A 79 -11.28 30.80 -0.43
C ASP A 79 -12.06 32.01 -0.96
N SER A 80 -13.36 32.07 -0.68
CA SER A 80 -14.23 33.19 -1.07
C SER A 80 -13.82 34.52 -0.41
N ALA A 81 -13.39 34.48 0.86
CA ALA A 81 -12.96 35.68 1.58
C ALA A 81 -11.61 36.22 1.04
N ALA A 82 -10.66 35.32 0.76
CA ALA A 82 -9.37 35.69 0.17
C ALA A 82 -9.51 36.25 -1.26
N GLU A 83 -10.43 35.70 -2.04
CA GLU A 83 -10.76 36.15 -3.39
C GLU A 83 -11.37 37.57 -3.37
N GLN A 84 -12.31 37.82 -2.44
CA GLN A 84 -12.88 39.16 -2.23
C GLN A 84 -11.81 40.18 -1.77
N GLN A 85 -10.91 39.77 -0.88
CA GLN A 85 -9.81 40.63 -0.42
C GLN A 85 -8.83 40.99 -1.55
N ALA A 86 -8.49 40.03 -2.43
CA ALA A 86 -7.65 40.29 -3.59
C ALA A 86 -8.32 41.27 -4.57
N ALA A 87 -9.62 41.09 -4.83
CA ALA A 87 -10.38 41.98 -5.71
C ALA A 87 -10.50 43.41 -5.12
N GLU A 88 -10.78 43.53 -3.83
CA GLU A 88 -10.89 44.83 -3.15
C GLU A 88 -9.54 45.56 -3.11
N PHE A 89 -8.44 44.84 -2.90
CA PHE A 89 -7.09 45.38 -3.00
C PHE A 89 -6.81 46.01 -4.37
N LEU A 90 -7.16 45.32 -5.46
CA LEU A 90 -6.99 45.84 -6.83
C LEU A 90 -7.86 47.08 -7.09
N LYS A 91 -9.07 47.11 -6.56
CA LYS A 91 -9.99 48.25 -6.69
C LYS A 91 -9.48 49.50 -5.98
N GLN A 92 -8.99 49.36 -4.75
CA GLN A 92 -8.50 50.48 -3.95
C GLN A 92 -7.14 51.03 -4.42
N THR A 93 -6.36 50.23 -5.14
CA THR A 93 -5.01 50.59 -5.58
C THR A 93 -4.96 51.24 -6.96
N LYS A 94 -6.11 51.46 -7.64
CA LYS A 94 -6.20 52.14 -8.94
C LYS A 94 -5.45 53.48 -8.99
N ALA A 95 -5.64 54.34 -8.00
CA ALA A 95 -4.98 55.66 -7.95
C ALA A 95 -3.45 55.58 -7.69
N ALA A 96 -3.00 54.56 -6.96
CA ALA A 96 -1.60 54.39 -6.58
C ALA A 96 -0.78 53.61 -7.62
N LEU A 97 -1.41 52.63 -8.28
CA LEU A 97 -0.75 51.68 -9.18
C LEU A 97 -1.14 51.83 -10.65
N GLY A 98 -2.14 52.66 -10.96
CA GLY A 98 -2.61 52.89 -12.33
C GLY A 98 -3.29 51.67 -12.97
N ILE A 99 -3.71 50.69 -12.16
CA ILE A 99 -4.36 49.45 -12.58
C ILE A 99 -5.86 49.65 -12.50
N ASP A 100 -6.56 49.49 -13.63
CA ASP A 100 -8.02 49.56 -13.65
C ASP A 100 -8.61 48.16 -13.46
N SER A 101 -9.07 47.87 -12.24
CA SER A 101 -9.63 46.56 -11.91
C SER A 101 -10.86 46.20 -12.75
N GLU A 102 -11.58 47.18 -13.32
CA GLU A 102 -12.75 46.94 -14.19
C GLU A 102 -12.36 46.30 -15.53
N THR A 103 -11.10 46.42 -15.94
CA THR A 103 -10.56 45.81 -17.16
C THR A 103 -9.96 44.43 -16.92
N LEU A 104 -9.95 43.96 -15.65
CA LEU A 104 -9.36 42.70 -15.25
C LEU A 104 -10.42 41.61 -15.06
N SER A 105 -10.12 40.42 -15.55
CA SER A 105 -10.91 39.20 -15.29
C SER A 105 -10.04 38.16 -14.60
N GLN A 106 -10.53 37.53 -13.54
CA GLN A 106 -9.80 36.44 -12.89
C GLN A 106 -9.77 35.22 -13.81
N ILE A 107 -8.58 34.70 -14.08
CA ILE A 107 -8.38 33.55 -14.97
C ILE A 107 -7.79 32.33 -14.26
N LYS A 108 -7.22 32.49 -13.05
CA LYS A 108 -6.73 31.37 -12.25
C LYS A 108 -6.70 31.70 -10.77
N LYS A 109 -7.00 30.70 -9.92
CA LYS A 109 -6.70 30.69 -8.49
C LYS A 109 -6.00 29.39 -8.10
N SER A 110 -5.13 29.44 -7.10
CA SER A 110 -4.43 28.27 -6.55
C SER A 110 -4.02 28.50 -5.10
N ALA A 111 -3.86 27.41 -4.33
CA ALA A 111 -3.32 27.43 -2.97
C ALA A 111 -2.11 26.48 -2.87
N ALA A 112 -1.06 26.92 -2.17
CA ALA A 112 0.14 26.12 -1.94
C ALA A 112 0.85 26.62 -0.67
N ALA A 113 1.38 25.69 0.14
CA ALA A 113 2.16 26.00 1.35
C ALA A 113 1.50 27.02 2.31
N GLY A 114 0.17 26.98 2.47
CA GLY A 114 -0.57 27.91 3.34
C GLY A 114 -0.79 29.31 2.73
N HIS A 115 -0.46 29.52 1.46
CA HIS A 115 -0.67 30.75 0.72
C HIS A 115 -1.75 30.61 -0.36
N LYS A 116 -2.36 31.72 -0.75
CA LYS A 116 -3.36 31.80 -1.82
C LYS A 116 -2.88 32.73 -2.92
N HIS A 117 -3.10 32.33 -4.17
CA HIS A 117 -2.60 33.05 -5.35
C HIS A 117 -3.74 33.28 -6.35
N PHE A 118 -3.86 34.51 -6.82
CA PHE A 118 -4.86 34.93 -7.79
C PHE A 118 -4.19 35.54 -9.02
N LEU A 119 -4.63 35.14 -10.21
CA LEU A 119 -4.14 35.62 -11.50
C LEU A 119 -5.29 36.24 -12.31
N TYR A 120 -5.09 37.49 -12.73
CA TYR A 120 -6.03 38.27 -13.50
C TYR A 120 -5.47 38.60 -14.89
N GLN A 121 -6.33 38.55 -15.91
CA GLN A 121 -6.04 38.88 -17.29
C GLN A 121 -6.65 40.24 -17.63
N GLN A 122 -5.85 41.15 -18.21
CA GLN A 122 -6.35 42.44 -18.71
C GLN A 122 -7.09 42.24 -20.04
N SER A 123 -8.18 42.97 -20.20
CA SER A 123 -8.95 43.11 -21.44
C SER A 123 -9.11 44.58 -21.83
N TYR A 124 -9.22 44.87 -23.13
CA TYR A 124 -9.50 46.19 -23.67
C TYR A 124 -10.61 46.07 -24.71
N GLN A 125 -11.75 46.73 -24.46
CA GLN A 125 -12.96 46.65 -25.31
C GLN A 125 -13.36 45.20 -25.66
N GLY A 126 -13.24 44.29 -24.70
CA GLY A 126 -13.58 42.86 -24.86
C GLY A 126 -12.47 41.98 -25.44
N LEU A 127 -11.35 42.55 -25.89
CA LEU A 127 -10.21 41.77 -26.41
C LEU A 127 -9.15 41.56 -25.33
N PRO A 128 -8.54 40.36 -25.23
CA PRO A 128 -7.47 40.11 -24.28
C PRO A 128 -6.20 40.89 -24.67
N VAL A 129 -5.56 41.51 -23.69
CA VAL A 129 -4.25 42.15 -23.86
C VAL A 129 -3.15 41.13 -23.56
N GLU A 130 -2.43 40.71 -24.59
CA GLU A 130 -1.41 39.67 -24.48
C GLU A 130 -0.27 40.12 -23.56
N PHE A 131 0.29 39.16 -22.84
CA PHE A 131 1.36 39.36 -21.85
C PHE A 131 1.02 40.32 -20.69
N SER A 132 -0.24 40.76 -20.57
CA SER A 132 -0.67 41.75 -19.60
C SER A 132 -1.54 41.10 -18.52
N ARG A 133 -0.89 40.64 -17.45
CA ARG A 133 -1.53 39.93 -16.32
C ARG A 133 -1.16 40.56 -14.98
N VAL A 134 -2.08 40.47 -14.02
CA VAL A 134 -1.88 40.92 -12.63
C VAL A 134 -1.97 39.72 -11.70
N LYS A 135 -1.00 39.59 -10.78
CA LYS A 135 -0.93 38.53 -9.78
C LYS A 135 -1.06 39.12 -8.39
N VAL A 136 -1.81 38.46 -7.51
CA VAL A 136 -1.97 38.85 -6.10
C VAL A 136 -1.78 37.61 -5.22
N HIS A 137 -1.03 37.75 -4.12
CA HIS A 137 -0.66 36.66 -3.21
C HIS A 137 -1.04 37.00 -1.77
N LEU A 138 -1.64 36.03 -1.07
CA LEU A 138 -2.09 36.15 0.31
C LEU A 138 -1.48 35.05 1.20
N ASP A 139 -1.25 35.35 2.48
CA ASP A 139 -0.95 34.35 3.50
C ASP A 139 -2.22 33.71 4.09
N GLY A 140 -2.04 32.71 4.96
CA GLY A 140 -3.14 32.01 5.63
C GLY A 140 -4.02 32.91 6.51
N GLY A 141 -3.53 34.07 6.92
CA GLY A 141 -4.27 35.08 7.68
C GLY A 141 -5.09 36.05 6.81
N GLY A 142 -4.97 35.96 5.48
CA GLY A 142 -5.64 36.84 4.51
C GLY A 142 -4.92 38.17 4.27
N ASN A 143 -3.65 38.32 4.67
CA ASN A 143 -2.88 39.52 4.36
C ASN A 143 -2.31 39.44 2.94
N ILE A 144 -2.29 40.56 2.22
CA ILE A 144 -1.60 40.64 0.92
C ILE A 144 -0.09 40.59 1.18
N ILE A 145 0.59 39.56 0.67
CA ILE A 145 2.04 39.38 0.85
C ILE A 145 2.85 39.70 -0.40
N GLY A 146 2.21 39.80 -1.56
CA GLY A 146 2.88 40.12 -2.81
C GLY A 146 1.93 40.43 -3.96
N MET A 147 2.42 41.22 -4.91
CA MET A 147 1.72 41.57 -6.15
C MET A 147 2.74 41.78 -7.27
N ASP A 148 2.45 41.18 -8.44
CA ASP A 148 3.17 41.44 -9.69
C ASP A 148 2.19 41.93 -10.76
N SER A 149 2.59 42.90 -11.58
CA SER A 149 1.71 43.45 -12.62
C SER A 149 2.46 43.68 -13.93
N GLY A 150 1.93 43.09 -15.01
CA GLY A 150 2.25 43.42 -16.40
C GLY A 150 1.18 44.30 -17.06
N TYR A 151 0.33 44.97 -16.27
CA TYR A 151 -0.79 45.80 -16.74
C TYR A 151 -0.32 46.93 -17.67
N GLN A 152 -1.07 47.16 -18.76
CA GLN A 152 -0.79 48.22 -19.75
C GLN A 152 -1.79 49.38 -19.61
N PRO A 153 -1.41 50.50 -18.98
CA PRO A 153 -2.29 51.66 -18.82
C PRO A 153 -2.37 52.51 -20.10
N GLY A 154 -3.48 53.22 -20.29
CA GLY A 154 -3.60 54.26 -21.32
C GLY A 154 -3.72 53.74 -22.76
N LEU A 155 -4.18 52.50 -22.96
CA LEU A 155 -4.42 51.93 -24.29
C LEU A 155 -5.46 52.76 -25.06
N SER A 156 -5.10 53.16 -26.28
CA SER A 156 -5.97 53.86 -27.23
C SER A 156 -5.70 53.34 -28.64
N LEU A 157 -6.55 52.44 -29.12
CA LEU A 157 -6.39 51.80 -30.43
C LEU A 157 -7.75 51.40 -31.01
N ASN A 158 -7.84 51.33 -32.34
CA ASN A 158 -9.00 50.80 -33.04
C ASN A 158 -9.00 49.26 -32.93
N VAL A 159 -10.11 48.68 -32.47
CA VAL A 159 -10.25 47.22 -32.29
C VAL A 159 -10.97 46.52 -33.44
N VAL A 160 -11.33 47.27 -34.51
CA VAL A 160 -11.95 46.73 -35.71
C VAL A 160 -10.87 46.35 -36.72
N ALA A 161 -10.68 45.05 -36.94
CA ALA A 161 -9.72 44.54 -37.93
C ALA A 161 -10.09 45.00 -39.35
N THR A 162 -9.09 45.46 -40.11
CA THR A 162 -9.29 45.90 -41.51
C THR A 162 -9.04 44.75 -42.48
N ILE A 163 -8.19 43.79 -42.11
CA ILE A 163 -7.99 42.55 -42.88
C ILE A 163 -8.60 41.34 -42.16
N GLY A 164 -9.11 40.40 -42.95
CA GLY A 164 -9.74 39.19 -42.45
C GLY A 164 -8.72 38.14 -41.98
N ALA A 165 -9.18 37.22 -41.13
CA ALA A 165 -8.38 36.10 -40.62
C ALA A 165 -7.73 35.24 -41.72
N GLY A 166 -8.40 35.05 -42.86
CA GLY A 166 -7.85 34.29 -43.99
C GLY A 166 -6.65 34.97 -44.65
N GLU A 167 -6.71 36.29 -44.80
CA GLU A 167 -5.62 37.11 -45.35
C GLU A 167 -4.42 37.15 -44.39
N ALA A 168 -4.67 37.27 -43.08
CA ALA A 168 -3.62 37.19 -42.08
C ALA A 168 -2.99 35.77 -41.98
N GLY A 169 -3.78 34.72 -42.21
CA GLY A 169 -3.30 33.34 -42.23
C GLY A 169 -2.39 33.02 -43.42
N GLU A 170 -2.54 33.76 -44.52
CA GLU A 170 -1.67 33.68 -45.69
C GLU A 170 -0.26 34.20 -45.38
N THR A 171 -0.12 35.23 -44.55
CA THR A 171 1.18 35.67 -44.01
C THR A 171 1.86 34.57 -43.21
N VAL A 172 1.11 33.82 -42.39
CA VAL A 172 1.63 32.67 -41.65
C VAL A 172 2.08 31.56 -42.61
N ARG A 173 1.31 31.29 -43.67
CA ARG A 173 1.65 30.30 -44.70
C ARG A 173 2.90 30.69 -45.49
N GLN A 174 3.06 31.96 -45.84
CA GLN A 174 4.25 32.44 -46.56
C GLN A 174 5.52 32.31 -45.72
N ASP A 175 5.40 32.49 -44.40
CA ASP A 175 6.52 32.39 -43.49
C ASP A 175 6.83 30.95 -43.03
N ALA A 176 5.81 30.11 -42.81
CA ALA A 176 5.96 28.75 -42.29
C ALA A 176 5.85 27.63 -43.35
N GLY A 177 5.43 27.96 -44.57
CA GLY A 177 5.14 26.99 -45.63
C GLY A 177 3.84 26.19 -45.45
N LEU A 178 3.13 26.37 -44.32
CA LEU A 178 1.93 25.63 -43.94
C LEU A 178 0.82 26.56 -43.47
N LEU A 179 -0.43 26.21 -43.73
CA LEU A 179 -1.58 26.93 -43.19
C LEU A 179 -1.75 26.61 -41.69
N PRO A 180 -2.09 27.61 -40.86
CA PRO A 180 -2.33 27.42 -39.43
C PRO A 180 -3.53 26.48 -39.18
N SER A 181 -3.41 25.59 -38.19
CA SER A 181 -4.33 24.48 -37.92
C SER A 181 -5.49 24.82 -36.98
N SER A 182 -5.54 26.03 -36.43
CA SER A 182 -6.53 26.49 -35.45
C SER A 182 -7.23 27.77 -35.88
N GLN A 183 -8.50 27.96 -35.49
CA GLN A 183 -9.21 29.24 -35.62
C GLN A 183 -8.43 30.36 -34.92
N PRO A 184 -8.09 31.46 -35.60
CA PRO A 184 -7.35 32.55 -34.99
C PRO A 184 -8.22 33.37 -34.03
N SER A 185 -7.58 34.04 -33.09
CA SER A 185 -8.22 34.99 -32.18
C SER A 185 -7.68 36.39 -32.39
N LEU A 186 -8.54 37.39 -32.24
CA LEU A 186 -8.14 38.78 -32.28
C LEU A 186 -7.68 39.21 -30.87
N VAL A 187 -6.49 39.80 -30.78
CA VAL A 187 -5.85 40.15 -29.49
C VAL A 187 -5.21 41.53 -29.57
N ILE A 188 -4.99 42.15 -28.42
CA ILE A 188 -4.15 43.34 -28.33
C ILE A 188 -2.72 42.90 -27.97
N LEU A 189 -1.75 43.22 -28.82
CA LEU A 189 -0.34 42.90 -28.60
C LEU A 189 0.45 44.18 -28.25
N PRO A 190 0.94 44.34 -27.00
CA PRO A 190 1.79 45.46 -26.62
C PRO A 190 3.10 45.48 -27.41
N ASP A 191 3.59 46.67 -27.79
CA ASP A 191 4.80 46.81 -28.62
C ASP A 191 6.11 47.00 -27.83
N GLY A 192 6.02 47.05 -26.50
CA GLY A 192 7.15 47.26 -25.60
C GLY A 192 7.66 48.71 -25.52
N ARG A 193 7.07 49.67 -26.22
CA ARG A 193 7.44 51.10 -26.20
C ARG A 193 6.34 52.00 -25.66
N GLY A 194 5.28 51.42 -25.12
CA GLY A 194 4.11 52.12 -24.59
C GLY A 194 2.94 52.22 -25.58
N GLY A 195 3.04 51.57 -26.75
CA GLY A 195 1.94 51.37 -27.69
C GLY A 195 1.47 49.92 -27.74
N ALA A 196 0.44 49.65 -28.54
CA ALA A 196 -0.08 48.31 -28.78
C ALA A 196 -0.68 48.21 -30.19
N ASN A 197 -0.69 47.00 -30.75
CA ASN A 197 -1.27 46.70 -32.06
C ASN A 197 -2.45 45.73 -31.90
N LEU A 198 -3.44 45.88 -32.77
CA LEU A 198 -4.47 44.85 -32.97
C LEU A 198 -3.87 43.73 -33.82
N ALA A 199 -3.92 42.48 -33.34
CA ALA A 199 -3.27 41.36 -34.00
C ALA A 199 -4.16 40.12 -34.11
N TRP A 200 -4.04 39.40 -35.22
CA TRP A 200 -4.53 38.04 -35.37
C TRP A 200 -3.51 37.06 -34.78
N LYS A 201 -3.94 36.26 -33.80
CA LYS A 201 -3.14 35.22 -33.14
C LYS A 201 -3.44 33.85 -33.74
N PHE A 202 -2.43 33.20 -34.29
CA PHE A 202 -2.51 31.84 -34.83
C PHE A 202 -1.65 30.87 -34.02
N SER A 203 -2.05 29.59 -34.08
CA SER A 203 -1.24 28.47 -33.60
C SER A 203 -0.95 27.54 -34.77
N LEU A 204 0.29 27.08 -34.89
CA LEU A 204 0.72 26.16 -35.94
C LEU A 204 1.57 25.05 -35.36
N HIS A 205 1.13 23.80 -35.53
CA HIS A 205 1.90 22.63 -35.13
C HIS A 205 2.69 22.10 -36.32
N THR A 206 4.00 21.91 -36.16
CA THR A 206 4.89 21.46 -37.24
C THR A 206 5.68 20.23 -36.82
N GLY A 207 5.02 19.18 -36.29
CA GLY A 207 5.62 17.90 -35.88
C GLY A 207 6.66 17.93 -34.74
N LYS A 208 7.56 18.92 -34.73
CA LYS A 208 8.66 19.15 -33.77
C LYS A 208 8.58 20.53 -33.08
N ALA A 209 7.53 21.32 -33.34
CA ALA A 209 7.35 22.66 -32.77
C ALA A 209 5.86 23.08 -32.73
N LEU A 210 5.50 23.93 -31.77
CA LEU A 210 4.18 24.54 -31.65
C LEU A 210 4.39 26.05 -31.75
N TRP A 211 4.22 26.62 -32.92
CA TRP A 211 4.45 28.04 -33.14
C TRP A 211 3.22 28.89 -32.81
N ARG A 212 3.44 30.01 -32.13
CA ARG A 212 2.49 31.10 -31.94
C ARG A 212 2.85 32.24 -32.86
N TYR A 213 1.88 32.71 -33.62
CA TYR A 213 2.04 33.74 -34.63
C TYR A 213 1.12 34.91 -34.31
N TYR A 214 1.62 36.14 -34.48
CA TYR A 214 0.85 37.38 -34.34
C TYR A 214 1.03 38.21 -35.60
N VAL A 215 -0.06 38.44 -36.32
CA VAL A 215 -0.09 39.18 -37.59
C VAL A 215 -0.90 40.45 -37.40
N ASP A 216 -0.41 41.58 -37.89
CA ASP A 216 -1.10 42.88 -37.79
C ASP A 216 -2.48 42.83 -38.45
N ALA A 217 -3.52 43.17 -37.69
CA ALA A 217 -4.91 43.12 -38.14
C ALA A 217 -5.31 44.27 -39.09
N HIS A 218 -4.41 45.24 -39.33
CA HIS A 218 -4.62 46.31 -40.30
C HIS A 218 -3.75 46.18 -41.55
N GLY A 219 -2.45 45.91 -41.40
CA GLY A 219 -1.50 45.87 -42.50
C GLY A 219 -1.07 44.46 -42.95
N GLY A 220 -1.47 43.39 -42.26
CA GLY A 220 -1.15 42.00 -42.62
C GLY A 220 0.31 41.58 -42.41
N GLY A 221 1.16 42.48 -41.88
CA GLY A 221 2.55 42.18 -41.59
C GLY A 221 2.70 41.25 -40.37
N LEU A 222 3.69 40.34 -40.43
CA LEU A 222 4.06 39.51 -39.29
C LEU A 222 4.67 40.39 -38.18
N LEU A 223 3.98 40.51 -37.04
CA LEU A 223 4.42 41.33 -35.91
C LEU A 223 5.40 40.57 -35.01
N PHE A 224 5.10 39.30 -34.72
CA PHE A 224 5.84 38.47 -33.78
C PHE A 224 5.49 36.99 -33.97
N ARG A 225 6.46 36.09 -33.75
CA ARG A 225 6.22 34.65 -33.60
C ARG A 225 7.18 34.03 -32.59
N TYR A 226 6.78 32.96 -31.93
CA TYR A 226 7.66 32.17 -31.05
C TYR A 226 7.26 30.70 -31.02
N ASN A 227 8.21 29.83 -30.70
CA ASN A 227 7.92 28.42 -30.44
C ASN A 227 7.48 28.25 -28.98
N ASP A 228 6.25 27.76 -28.80
CA ASP A 228 5.57 27.50 -27.53
C ASP A 228 5.90 26.10 -26.97
N LEU A 229 6.53 25.23 -27.77
CA LEU A 229 7.19 24.02 -27.26
C LEU A 229 8.55 24.41 -26.65
N ARG A 230 8.63 24.37 -25.31
CA ARG A 230 9.81 24.81 -24.53
C ARG A 230 10.99 23.83 -24.51
N HIS A 231 10.93 22.74 -25.27
CA HIS A 231 11.98 21.71 -25.31
C HIS A 231 12.38 21.39 -26.76
N LEU A 232 13.47 22.00 -27.22
CA LEU A 232 14.29 21.42 -28.29
C LEU A 232 15.19 20.37 -27.62
N CYS A 233 15.04 19.09 -27.97
CA CYS A 233 15.97 18.07 -27.54
C CYS A 233 17.30 18.23 -28.30
N PRO A 234 18.42 18.56 -27.64
CA PRO A 234 19.63 18.97 -28.35
C PRO A 234 20.49 17.80 -28.84
N SER A 235 20.19 16.55 -28.46
CA SER A 235 21.06 15.40 -28.74
C SER A 235 20.34 14.19 -29.36
N ALA A 236 19.69 13.32 -28.59
CA ALA A 236 18.99 12.15 -29.11
C ALA A 236 17.51 12.15 -28.67
N ASP A 237 16.60 12.06 -29.64
CA ASP A 237 15.16 12.04 -29.44
C ASP A 237 14.45 11.05 -30.37
N GLY A 238 13.26 10.66 -29.95
CA GLY A 238 12.37 9.81 -30.72
C GLY A 238 11.09 9.50 -29.95
N THR A 239 10.25 8.67 -30.53
CA THR A 239 9.02 8.17 -29.93
C THR A 239 9.05 6.65 -29.87
N VAL A 240 8.67 6.07 -28.74
CA VAL A 240 8.44 4.63 -28.59
C VAL A 240 6.95 4.35 -28.61
N LEU A 241 6.53 3.57 -29.61
CA LEU A 241 5.16 3.10 -29.80
C LEU A 241 5.16 1.56 -29.82
N GLY A 242 4.05 0.94 -29.46
CA GLY A 242 3.84 -0.50 -29.61
C GLY A 242 2.45 -0.84 -30.11
N MET A 243 2.36 -1.93 -30.88
CA MET A 243 1.10 -2.48 -31.36
C MET A 243 0.49 -3.38 -30.29
N VAL A 244 -0.47 -2.85 -29.55
CA VAL A 244 -1.12 -3.51 -28.40
C VAL A 244 -2.65 -3.42 -28.51
N TYR A 245 -3.35 -4.20 -27.69
CA TYR A 245 -4.79 -4.08 -27.47
C TYR A 245 -5.06 -3.15 -26.29
N ASP A 246 -6.19 -2.46 -26.29
CA ASP A 246 -6.57 -1.63 -25.14
C ASP A 246 -7.28 -2.43 -24.04
N LEU A 247 -7.78 -3.64 -24.34
CA LEU A 247 -8.55 -4.47 -23.42
C LEU A 247 -8.30 -5.96 -23.65
N ASP A 248 -8.78 -6.51 -24.77
CA ASP A 248 -8.55 -7.91 -25.16
C ASP A 248 -8.76 -8.08 -26.68
N PRO A 249 -7.91 -8.87 -27.36
CA PRO A 249 -8.13 -9.33 -28.72
C PRO A 249 -9.42 -10.11 -29.00
N LEU A 250 -9.96 -10.87 -28.03
CA LEU A 250 -11.08 -11.82 -28.20
C LEU A 250 -12.43 -11.29 -27.66
N ALA A 251 -12.65 -9.98 -27.70
CA ALA A 251 -13.72 -9.31 -26.98
C ALA A 251 -15.18 -9.79 -27.24
N ASP A 252 -15.85 -10.18 -26.14
CA ASP A 252 -17.20 -9.80 -25.68
C ASP A 252 -18.40 -9.74 -26.64
N GLY A 253 -18.31 -10.32 -27.84
CA GLY A 253 -19.29 -10.17 -28.91
C GLY A 253 -19.06 -8.95 -29.81
N ARG A 254 -17.96 -8.22 -29.64
CA ARG A 254 -17.49 -7.17 -30.58
C ARG A 254 -16.60 -7.77 -31.68
N PRO A 255 -16.45 -7.11 -32.84
CA PRO A 255 -15.49 -7.54 -33.84
C PRO A 255 -14.07 -7.50 -33.26
N LEU A 256 -13.25 -8.53 -33.54
CA LEU A 256 -11.81 -8.58 -33.22
C LEU A 256 -11.18 -7.23 -33.62
N GLN A 257 -10.79 -6.42 -32.64
CA GLN A 257 -10.13 -5.15 -32.94
C GLN A 257 -8.71 -5.45 -33.43
N ALA A 258 -8.23 -4.70 -34.42
CA ALA A 258 -6.81 -4.77 -34.75
C ALA A 258 -6.01 -4.10 -33.61
N PRO A 259 -4.81 -4.59 -33.27
CA PRO A 259 -3.94 -3.88 -32.34
C PRO A 259 -3.69 -2.46 -32.85
N ALA A 260 -3.59 -1.51 -31.94
CA ALA A 260 -3.37 -0.10 -32.24
C ALA A 260 -1.97 0.33 -31.81
N ALA A 261 -1.37 1.26 -32.55
CA ALA A 261 -0.13 1.88 -32.14
C ALA A 261 -0.39 2.77 -30.92
N ARG A 262 0.09 2.36 -29.75
CA ARG A 262 -0.01 3.09 -28.49
C ARG A 262 1.36 3.58 -28.02
N PRO A 263 1.44 4.77 -27.40
CA PRO A 263 2.68 5.23 -26.78
C PRO A 263 3.05 4.35 -25.58
N PHE A 264 4.32 3.99 -25.48
CA PHE A 264 4.86 3.29 -24.32
C PHE A 264 5.48 4.32 -23.40
N SER A 265 4.82 4.62 -22.27
CA SER A 265 5.35 5.48 -21.20
C SER A 265 6.34 4.72 -20.32
N HIS A 266 7.19 5.46 -19.61
CA HIS A 266 8.11 4.93 -18.60
C HIS A 266 9.12 3.89 -19.11
N GLN A 267 9.35 3.82 -20.42
CA GLN A 267 10.34 2.93 -21.02
C GLN A 267 11.71 3.58 -21.03
N ARG A 268 12.73 2.86 -20.57
CA ARG A 268 14.12 3.31 -20.69
C ARG A 268 14.64 3.06 -22.11
N VAL A 269 15.10 4.13 -22.74
CA VAL A 269 15.79 4.11 -24.03
C VAL A 269 17.24 4.47 -23.78
N TYR A 270 18.13 3.52 -24.01
CA TYR A 270 19.58 3.65 -23.82
C TYR A 270 20.25 4.21 -25.07
N ILE A 271 21.23 5.09 -24.90
CA ILE A 271 21.90 5.84 -25.97
C ILE A 271 23.40 5.59 -25.87
N ARG A 272 24.03 5.14 -26.96
CA ARG A 272 25.44 4.71 -27.10
C ARG A 272 25.82 3.45 -26.32
N ASP A 273 25.42 3.36 -25.06
CA ASP A 273 25.81 2.30 -24.12
C ASP A 273 24.67 1.98 -23.14
N GLY A 274 24.92 1.07 -22.20
CA GLY A 274 23.92 0.66 -21.20
C GLY A 274 23.82 1.57 -19.97
N ASP A 275 24.66 2.61 -19.85
CA ASP A 275 24.69 3.47 -18.66
C ASP A 275 23.94 4.80 -18.90
N ASN A 276 23.76 5.18 -20.17
CA ASN A 276 23.15 6.45 -20.55
C ASN A 276 21.75 6.23 -21.13
N TYR A 277 20.70 6.63 -20.41
CA TYR A 277 19.32 6.41 -20.85
C TYR A 277 18.43 7.64 -20.67
N ALA A 278 17.35 7.69 -21.46
CA ALA A 278 16.22 8.59 -21.28
C ALA A 278 14.94 7.77 -21.07
N GLU A 279 14.03 8.26 -20.24
CA GLU A 279 12.72 7.64 -20.01
C GLU A 279 11.67 8.26 -20.92
N THR A 280 10.79 7.45 -21.47
CA THR A 280 9.67 7.93 -22.29
C THR A 280 8.60 8.58 -21.44
N GLN A 281 8.04 9.68 -21.94
CA GLN A 281 6.90 10.36 -21.32
C GLN A 281 5.58 9.68 -21.70
N SER A 282 4.44 10.17 -21.20
CA SER A 282 3.10 9.62 -21.51
C SER A 282 2.77 9.57 -23.02
N GLY A 283 3.39 10.43 -23.83
CA GLY A 283 3.27 10.40 -25.29
C GLY A 283 4.24 9.44 -26.00
N GLY A 284 5.01 8.62 -25.27
CA GLY A 284 6.06 7.74 -25.81
C GLY A 284 7.34 8.48 -26.22
N ALA A 285 7.34 9.81 -26.17
CA ALA A 285 8.48 10.62 -26.53
C ALA A 285 9.60 10.51 -25.49
N TYR A 286 10.84 10.35 -25.93
CA TYR A 286 12.03 10.44 -25.10
C TYR A 286 12.99 11.51 -25.62
N CYS A 287 13.77 12.07 -24.71
CA CYS A 287 14.81 13.04 -25.03
C CYS A 287 16.00 12.87 -24.10
N HIS A 288 17.17 12.63 -24.68
CA HIS A 288 18.44 12.63 -23.96
C HIS A 288 19.19 13.94 -24.21
N SER A 289 19.58 14.64 -23.15
CA SER A 289 20.12 16.01 -23.22
C SER A 289 21.62 16.11 -23.51
N SER A 290 22.37 15.02 -23.31
CA SER A 290 23.85 15.07 -23.24
C SER A 290 24.58 14.11 -24.18
N PHE A 291 23.87 13.18 -24.82
CA PHE A 291 24.46 12.11 -25.63
C PHE A 291 23.68 11.92 -26.93
N THR A 292 24.39 11.84 -28.05
CA THR A 292 23.88 11.53 -29.40
C THR A 292 24.36 10.15 -29.81
N GLY A 293 23.58 9.28 -30.42
CA GLY A 293 24.14 8.01 -30.88
C GLY A 293 23.09 6.98 -31.24
N LYS A 294 23.54 5.74 -31.42
CA LYS A 294 22.64 4.60 -31.58
C LYS A 294 21.84 4.39 -30.31
N VAL A 295 20.59 3.97 -30.48
CA VAL A 295 19.70 3.69 -29.36
C VAL A 295 19.40 2.21 -29.28
N PHE A 296 19.28 1.71 -28.05
CA PHE A 296 18.74 0.39 -27.76
C PHE A 296 17.69 0.52 -26.65
N THR A 297 16.69 -0.34 -26.68
CA THR A 297 15.71 -0.42 -25.60
C THR A 297 15.24 -1.87 -25.41
N GLN A 298 14.72 -2.12 -24.22
CA GLN A 298 14.02 -3.33 -23.81
C GLN A 298 12.82 -2.92 -22.95
N LEU A 299 11.95 -3.86 -22.64
CA LEU A 299 10.69 -3.60 -21.90
C LEU A 299 10.96 -3.47 -20.40
N GLN A 300 11.71 -2.43 -20.05
CA GLN A 300 12.16 -2.12 -18.70
C GLN A 300 12.04 -0.63 -18.43
N GLY A 301 11.74 -0.29 -17.18
CA GLY A 301 11.40 1.05 -16.75
C GLY A 301 11.68 1.30 -15.28
N PRO A 302 11.31 2.48 -14.75
CA PRO A 302 11.38 2.77 -13.33
C PRO A 302 10.33 2.01 -12.51
N PHE A 303 9.22 1.57 -13.11
CA PHE A 303 8.10 0.96 -12.39
C PHE A 303 7.85 -0.51 -12.73
N VAL A 304 8.14 -0.92 -13.97
CA VAL A 304 7.85 -2.27 -14.46
C VAL A 304 9.03 -2.78 -15.28
N ASN A 305 9.45 -4.02 -14.99
CA ASN A 305 10.39 -4.78 -15.79
C ASN A 305 9.70 -6.04 -16.31
N VAL A 306 9.64 -6.21 -17.63
CA VAL A 306 9.05 -7.41 -18.25
C VAL A 306 10.15 -8.31 -18.78
N ALA A 307 10.03 -9.60 -18.48
CA ALA A 307 10.90 -10.63 -19.00
C ALA A 307 10.10 -11.83 -19.52
N ASN A 308 10.59 -12.42 -20.61
CA ASN A 308 10.13 -13.72 -21.05
C ASN A 308 10.67 -14.81 -20.11
N PHE A 309 9.77 -15.57 -19.49
CA PHE A 309 10.14 -16.65 -18.59
C PHE A 309 10.77 -17.80 -19.37
N SER A 310 10.24 -18.16 -20.54
CA SER A 310 10.59 -19.41 -21.26
C SER A 310 11.52 -19.21 -22.46
N GLY A 311 11.93 -17.96 -22.75
CA GLY A 311 12.74 -17.62 -23.91
C GLY A 311 13.53 -16.33 -23.77
N LEU A 312 14.09 -15.85 -24.89
CA LEU A 312 14.84 -14.59 -24.94
C LEU A 312 13.89 -13.39 -24.85
N SER A 313 14.12 -12.51 -23.87
CA SER A 313 13.33 -11.29 -23.69
C SER A 313 13.53 -10.29 -24.85
N LEU A 314 12.48 -9.54 -25.15
CA LEU A 314 12.45 -8.58 -26.26
C LEU A 314 13.49 -7.45 -26.13
N HIS A 315 14.04 -7.04 -27.27
CA HIS A 315 14.87 -5.85 -27.40
C HIS A 315 14.72 -5.23 -28.79
N HIS A 316 15.09 -3.96 -28.90
CA HIS A 316 15.16 -3.21 -30.15
C HIS A 316 16.43 -2.36 -30.17
N ASP A 317 17.09 -2.24 -31.32
CA ASP A 317 18.20 -1.33 -31.54
C ASP A 317 18.06 -0.56 -32.87
N SER A 318 18.65 0.63 -32.96
CA SER A 318 18.59 1.48 -34.17
C SER A 318 19.49 1.02 -35.32
N GLY A 319 20.06 -0.19 -35.24
CA GLY A 319 20.84 -0.84 -36.29
C GLY A 319 22.34 -0.93 -36.01
N GLY A 320 22.96 -2.04 -36.41
CA GLY A 320 24.39 -2.30 -36.27
C GLY A 320 24.84 -2.69 -34.86
N ALA A 321 23.90 -3.16 -34.04
CA ALA A 321 24.23 -4.01 -32.90
C ALA A 321 24.70 -5.40 -33.38
N VAL A 322 25.69 -5.96 -32.69
CA VAL A 322 26.22 -7.30 -32.95
C VAL A 322 26.25 -8.07 -31.64
N TRP A 323 25.77 -9.32 -31.68
CA TRP A 323 25.83 -10.26 -30.58
C TRP A 323 27.16 -11.03 -30.60
N ALA A 324 27.78 -11.16 -29.44
CA ALA A 324 28.96 -11.99 -29.21
C ALA A 324 28.78 -12.80 -27.92
N THR A 325 29.60 -13.84 -27.75
CA THR A 325 29.60 -14.67 -26.54
C THR A 325 30.95 -14.62 -25.85
N VAL A 326 30.95 -14.81 -24.53
CA VAL A 326 32.15 -14.83 -23.70
C VAL A 326 31.99 -15.88 -22.60
N ALA A 327 33.06 -16.63 -22.32
CA ALA A 327 33.08 -17.59 -21.22
C ALA A 327 32.99 -16.86 -19.87
N THR A 328 31.98 -17.20 -19.08
CA THR A 328 31.65 -16.56 -17.80
C THR A 328 31.23 -17.62 -16.78
N PRO A 329 32.11 -18.61 -16.48
CA PRO A 329 31.76 -19.73 -15.63
C PRO A 329 31.42 -19.25 -14.22
N VAL A 330 30.14 -19.24 -13.88
CA VAL A 330 29.62 -18.98 -12.53
C VAL A 330 28.55 -20.00 -12.20
N SER A 331 28.50 -20.46 -10.96
CA SER A 331 27.54 -21.47 -10.52
C SER A 331 27.17 -21.26 -9.05
N SER A 332 25.99 -21.72 -8.67
CA SER A 332 25.68 -21.95 -7.26
C SER A 332 26.42 -23.20 -6.75
N PRO A 333 26.51 -23.40 -5.42
CA PRO A 333 26.80 -24.72 -4.87
C PRO A 333 25.74 -25.73 -5.34
N ASN A 334 26.13 -26.99 -5.50
CA ASN A 334 25.26 -28.09 -5.93
C ASN A 334 25.44 -29.29 -4.98
N PRO A 335 24.46 -29.60 -4.11
CA PRO A 335 23.26 -28.80 -3.82
C PRO A 335 23.61 -27.50 -3.06
N TYR A 336 22.71 -26.51 -3.09
CA TYR A 336 22.87 -25.27 -2.31
C TYR A 336 22.27 -25.39 -0.90
N PRO A 337 22.79 -24.63 0.10
CA PRO A 337 22.27 -24.68 1.47
C PRO A 337 20.89 -24.02 1.61
N ASN A 338 20.00 -24.65 2.38
CA ASN A 338 18.69 -24.11 2.74
C ASN A 338 18.80 -22.80 3.54
N SER A 339 17.77 -21.96 3.46
CA SER A 339 17.68 -20.69 4.20
C SER A 339 18.87 -19.74 3.95
N SER A 340 19.46 -19.79 2.75
CA SER A 340 20.59 -18.96 2.33
C SER A 340 20.23 -17.95 1.24
N ILE A 341 21.04 -16.89 1.13
CA ILE A 341 21.03 -15.95 0.01
C ILE A 341 22.42 -15.95 -0.61
N LEU A 342 22.52 -16.33 -1.88
CA LEU A 342 23.77 -16.48 -2.62
C LEU A 342 23.81 -15.52 -3.81
N PHE A 343 24.98 -14.95 -4.08
CA PHE A 343 25.19 -14.04 -5.21
C PHE A 343 26.32 -14.52 -6.11
N SER A 344 26.08 -14.53 -7.42
CA SER A 344 27.11 -14.57 -8.45
C SER A 344 27.16 -13.23 -9.19
N THR A 345 28.35 -12.81 -9.62
CA THR A 345 28.54 -11.58 -10.39
C THR A 345 29.16 -11.92 -11.73
N ILE A 346 28.55 -11.46 -12.81
CA ILE A 346 29.11 -11.51 -14.16
C ILE A 346 29.49 -10.10 -14.56
N ASN A 347 30.78 -9.86 -14.79
CA ASN A 347 31.34 -8.54 -15.07
C ASN A 347 32.22 -8.61 -16.32
N LEU A 348 31.80 -7.89 -17.37
CA LEU A 348 32.51 -7.79 -18.64
C LEU A 348 33.31 -6.49 -18.78
N SER A 349 33.81 -5.91 -17.68
CA SER A 349 34.62 -4.68 -17.68
C SER A 349 35.84 -4.68 -18.61
N GLY A 350 36.33 -5.86 -19.01
CA GLY A 350 37.39 -6.01 -20.03
C GLY A 350 36.92 -5.86 -21.48
N ILE A 351 35.62 -5.72 -21.72
CA ILE A 351 34.99 -5.62 -23.04
C ILE A 351 34.35 -4.23 -23.15
N SER A 352 34.90 -3.40 -24.02
CA SER A 352 34.40 -2.03 -24.25
C SER A 352 33.13 -2.04 -25.10
N GLY A 353 32.19 -1.14 -24.79
CA GLY A 353 31.01 -0.88 -25.62
C GLY A 353 29.89 -1.91 -25.50
N VAL A 354 29.88 -2.72 -24.43
CA VAL A 354 28.76 -3.62 -24.11
C VAL A 354 27.54 -2.79 -23.74
N VAL A 355 26.45 -2.99 -24.46
CA VAL A 355 25.18 -2.27 -24.25
C VAL A 355 24.13 -3.13 -23.56
N LYS A 356 24.19 -4.45 -23.74
CA LYS A 356 23.31 -5.43 -23.08
C LYS A 356 24.09 -6.71 -22.78
N LEU A 357 23.86 -7.29 -21.61
CA LEU A 357 24.46 -8.54 -21.14
C LEU A 357 23.35 -9.50 -20.71
N LEU A 358 23.38 -10.76 -21.14
CA LEU A 358 22.48 -11.82 -20.63
C LEU A 358 23.25 -13.11 -20.27
N PRO A 359 22.82 -13.84 -19.22
CA PRO A 359 23.41 -15.13 -18.88
C PRO A 359 22.83 -16.27 -19.74
N ILE A 360 23.67 -17.25 -20.10
CA ILE A 360 23.22 -18.51 -20.69
C ILE A 360 23.41 -19.60 -19.64
N PHE A 361 22.30 -20.03 -19.05
CA PHE A 361 22.28 -21.14 -18.12
C PHE A 361 22.46 -22.44 -18.90
N THR A 362 23.45 -23.23 -18.49
CA THR A 362 23.72 -24.58 -19.00
C THR A 362 23.00 -25.66 -18.21
N SER A 363 22.66 -25.37 -16.96
CA SER A 363 21.74 -26.15 -16.14
C SER A 363 21.04 -25.21 -15.15
N PHE A 364 19.80 -25.52 -14.80
CA PHE A 364 19.00 -24.75 -13.87
C PHE A 364 17.96 -25.66 -13.20
N ASN A 365 18.01 -25.71 -11.87
CA ASN A 365 17.11 -26.44 -11.00
C ASN A 365 17.09 -25.69 -9.65
N VAL A 366 16.16 -24.76 -9.51
CA VAL A 366 16.03 -23.84 -8.36
C VAL A 366 14.57 -23.81 -7.98
N GLY A 367 14.22 -24.38 -6.83
CA GLY A 367 12.83 -24.55 -6.42
C GLY A 367 12.07 -25.55 -7.30
N THR A 368 10.77 -25.68 -7.05
CA THR A 368 9.91 -26.66 -7.72
C THR A 368 8.57 -26.03 -8.06
N VAL A 369 8.15 -26.19 -9.31
CA VAL A 369 6.80 -25.84 -9.79
C VAL A 369 6.14 -27.13 -10.25
N THR A 370 4.92 -27.41 -9.79
CA THR A 370 4.15 -28.54 -10.33
C THR A 370 3.62 -28.19 -11.72
N PRO A 371 3.74 -29.08 -12.72
CA PRO A 371 3.00 -28.93 -13.97
C PRO A 371 1.50 -28.87 -13.64
N GLY A 372 0.81 -27.83 -14.11
CA GLY A 372 -0.61 -27.64 -13.82
C GLY A 372 -1.52 -28.59 -14.60
N SER A 373 -2.67 -28.94 -14.03
CA SER A 373 -3.87 -29.24 -14.82
C SER A 373 -4.76 -27.99 -14.92
N PHE A 374 -5.73 -28.03 -15.84
CA PHE A 374 -6.62 -26.90 -16.21
C PHE A 374 -7.48 -26.29 -15.09
N ASP A 375 -7.36 -26.75 -13.84
CA ASP A 375 -8.25 -26.43 -12.71
C ASP A 375 -7.55 -25.69 -11.55
N GLU A 376 -6.58 -24.82 -11.85
CA GLU A 376 -5.85 -23.94 -10.89
C GLU A 376 -4.65 -24.57 -10.14
N SER A 377 -4.12 -25.71 -10.56
CA SER A 377 -3.21 -26.53 -9.73
C SER A 377 -1.69 -26.47 -10.04
N ALA A 378 -1.19 -25.38 -10.63
CA ALA A 378 0.27 -25.16 -10.73
C ALA A 378 0.76 -24.37 -9.50
N ASP A 379 1.30 -25.08 -8.51
CA ASP A 379 1.81 -24.50 -7.28
C ASP A 379 3.34 -24.44 -7.29
N ILE A 380 3.89 -23.37 -6.71
CA ILE A 380 5.29 -23.31 -6.29
C ILE A 380 5.41 -24.14 -5.00
N MET A 381 5.81 -25.42 -5.14
CA MET A 381 5.96 -26.35 -4.01
C MET A 381 7.24 -26.11 -3.21
N ASP A 382 8.24 -25.51 -3.86
CA ASP A 382 9.50 -25.11 -3.25
C ASP A 382 9.88 -23.76 -3.84
N ASP A 383 9.83 -22.74 -3.00
CA ASP A 383 9.86 -21.33 -3.37
C ASP A 383 11.28 -20.73 -3.24
N ASP A 384 12.27 -21.57 -3.49
CA ASP A 384 13.61 -21.12 -3.84
C ASP A 384 13.57 -20.37 -5.17
N GLN A 385 14.02 -19.12 -5.20
CA GLN A 385 13.98 -18.27 -6.40
C GLN A 385 15.33 -17.70 -6.80
N LEU A 386 15.55 -17.61 -8.11
CA LEU A 386 16.70 -16.92 -8.71
C LEU A 386 16.27 -15.60 -9.37
N ALA A 387 16.85 -14.48 -8.94
CA ALA A 387 16.66 -13.17 -9.56
C ALA A 387 17.91 -12.72 -10.34
N ILE A 388 17.70 -12.15 -11.53
CA ILE A 388 18.72 -11.40 -12.27
C ILE A 388 18.59 -9.93 -11.87
N ILE A 389 19.70 -9.32 -11.47
CA ILE A 389 19.77 -7.97 -10.91
C ILE A 389 20.71 -7.11 -11.77
N ASP A 390 20.24 -5.92 -12.14
CA ASP A 390 21.00 -4.94 -12.92
C ASP A 390 22.11 -4.24 -12.09
N SER A 391 22.86 -3.36 -12.75
CA SER A 391 23.92 -2.57 -12.12
C SER A 391 23.40 -1.56 -11.08
N PHE A 392 22.12 -1.17 -11.16
CA PHE A 392 21.44 -0.28 -10.22
C PHE A 392 20.93 -1.02 -8.97
N GLY A 393 20.96 -2.35 -8.97
CA GLY A 393 20.47 -3.18 -7.87
C GLY A 393 18.99 -3.55 -8.00
N ASN A 394 18.35 -3.27 -9.13
CA ASN A 394 16.97 -3.66 -9.38
C ASN A 394 16.93 -5.06 -9.98
N PRO A 395 16.06 -5.95 -9.45
CA PRO A 395 15.66 -7.14 -10.19
C PRO A 395 15.10 -6.78 -11.57
N VAL A 396 15.40 -7.59 -12.58
CA VAL A 396 14.85 -7.46 -13.94
C VAL A 396 14.14 -8.73 -14.43
N ALA A 397 14.35 -9.85 -13.73
CA ALA A 397 13.70 -11.13 -13.97
C ALA A 397 13.88 -12.05 -12.75
N SER A 398 12.94 -12.98 -12.57
CA SER A 398 12.95 -14.01 -11.52
C SER A 398 12.58 -15.36 -12.14
N TYR A 399 13.25 -16.42 -11.68
CA TYR A 399 13.14 -17.78 -12.20
C TYR A 399 13.02 -18.80 -11.06
N VAL A 400 12.17 -19.80 -11.27
CA VAL A 400 11.92 -20.95 -10.39
C VAL A 400 11.66 -22.21 -11.24
N GLY A 401 11.87 -23.39 -10.67
CA GLY A 401 11.66 -24.71 -11.28
C GLY A 401 12.93 -25.36 -11.87
N ASP A 402 12.72 -26.45 -12.61
CA ASP A 402 13.75 -27.13 -13.41
C ASP A 402 13.59 -26.76 -14.88
N ARG A 403 14.65 -26.16 -15.45
CA ARG A 403 14.59 -25.52 -16.78
C ARG A 403 15.69 -26.03 -17.71
N GLY A 404 16.55 -26.94 -17.25
CA GLY A 404 17.72 -27.37 -18.01
C GLY A 404 18.58 -26.18 -18.48
N ALA A 405 18.88 -26.12 -19.79
CA ALA A 405 19.67 -25.04 -20.38
C ALA A 405 18.77 -23.99 -21.05
N PHE A 406 18.91 -22.72 -20.67
CA PHE A 406 18.14 -21.61 -21.26
C PHE A 406 18.89 -20.28 -21.17
N SER A 407 18.44 -19.27 -21.93
CA SER A 407 18.97 -17.91 -21.84
C SER A 407 18.12 -17.08 -20.89
N GLY A 408 18.74 -16.51 -19.86
CA GLY A 408 18.04 -15.61 -18.93
C GLY A 408 17.83 -14.21 -19.50
N ALA A 409 17.12 -13.38 -18.74
CA ALA A 409 16.91 -11.98 -19.07
C ALA A 409 18.22 -11.18 -19.09
N GLY A 410 18.28 -10.20 -19.99
CA GLY A 410 19.44 -9.32 -20.12
C GLY A 410 19.30 -8.04 -19.32
N VAL A 411 20.43 -7.56 -18.78
CA VAL A 411 20.55 -6.24 -18.16
C VAL A 411 21.23 -5.27 -19.12
N PRO A 412 20.96 -3.96 -19.03
CA PRO A 412 21.76 -2.97 -19.71
C PRO A 412 23.20 -2.95 -19.15
N GLY A 413 24.17 -2.67 -20.03
CA GLY A 413 25.57 -2.51 -19.65
C GLY A 413 26.33 -3.83 -19.52
N ASN A 414 27.45 -3.80 -18.78
CA ASN A 414 28.44 -4.87 -18.73
C ASN A 414 28.48 -5.65 -17.40
N LEU A 415 27.56 -5.35 -16.47
CA LEU A 415 27.56 -5.90 -15.12
C LEU A 415 26.17 -6.40 -14.74
N MET A 416 26.08 -7.67 -14.30
CA MET A 416 24.88 -8.23 -13.67
C MET A 416 25.24 -8.99 -12.41
N ARG A 417 24.23 -9.11 -11.52
CA ARG A 417 24.25 -10.03 -10.39
C ARG A 417 23.14 -11.06 -10.54
N ILE A 418 23.43 -12.29 -10.13
CA ILE A 418 22.48 -13.38 -10.04
C ILE A 418 22.31 -13.70 -8.56
N ARG A 419 21.09 -13.53 -8.02
CA ARG A 419 20.75 -13.80 -6.63
C ARG A 419 19.92 -15.07 -6.55
N LEU A 420 20.36 -16.06 -5.78
CA LEU A 420 19.55 -17.20 -5.37
C LEU A 420 19.13 -16.99 -3.90
N LYS A 421 17.83 -17.00 -3.61
CA LYS A 421 17.29 -16.97 -2.24
C LYS A 421 16.53 -18.27 -2.01
N SER A 422 16.87 -18.98 -0.93
CA SER A 422 16.24 -20.26 -0.57
C SER A 422 15.50 -20.15 0.76
N ASN A 423 14.32 -20.76 0.92
CA ASN A 423 13.45 -20.58 2.10
C ASN A 423 13.10 -21.88 2.87
N ALA A 424 13.23 -23.08 2.28
CA ALA A 424 12.89 -24.35 2.95
C ALA A 424 13.85 -25.53 2.61
N SER A 425 13.51 -26.76 3.00
CA SER A 425 14.37 -27.95 2.84
C SER A 425 14.15 -28.70 1.52
N GLY A 426 15.18 -28.79 0.67
CA GLY A 426 15.19 -29.56 -0.58
C GLY A 426 16.59 -30.08 -0.98
N GLN A 427 16.68 -30.82 -2.10
CA GLN A 427 17.95 -31.21 -2.75
C GLN A 427 17.99 -30.71 -4.21
N ASN A 428 17.80 -29.40 -4.40
CA ASN A 428 17.95 -28.78 -5.71
C ASN A 428 19.42 -28.57 -6.06
N THR A 429 19.73 -28.65 -7.35
CA THR A 429 21.10 -28.63 -7.87
C THR A 429 21.58 -27.23 -8.27
N GLY A 430 20.71 -26.24 -8.21
CA GLY A 430 20.99 -24.84 -8.44
C GLY A 430 21.21 -24.51 -9.91
N TYR A 431 22.17 -23.63 -10.22
CA TYR A 431 22.40 -23.15 -11.59
C TYR A 431 23.87 -23.18 -11.99
N ASN A 432 24.11 -23.35 -13.29
CA ASN A 432 25.42 -23.18 -13.93
C ASN A 432 25.30 -22.25 -15.14
N VAL A 433 26.09 -21.18 -15.16
CA VAL A 433 26.30 -20.32 -16.35
C VAL A 433 27.70 -20.58 -16.84
N ALA A 434 27.87 -21.13 -18.03
CA ALA A 434 29.20 -21.37 -18.62
C ALA A 434 29.64 -20.22 -19.53
N VAL A 435 28.67 -19.61 -20.22
CA VAL A 435 28.88 -18.58 -21.24
C VAL A 435 27.80 -17.52 -21.05
N SER A 436 28.13 -16.25 -21.33
CA SER A 436 27.18 -15.15 -21.42
C SER A 436 27.17 -14.61 -22.84
N SER A 437 26.02 -14.12 -23.27
CA SER A 437 25.89 -13.37 -24.51
C SER A 437 25.85 -11.88 -24.21
N TYR A 438 26.50 -11.08 -25.05
CA TYR A 438 26.53 -9.64 -24.89
C TYR A 438 26.42 -8.95 -26.25
N MET A 439 25.81 -7.76 -26.23
CA MET A 439 25.56 -6.94 -27.41
C MET A 439 26.51 -5.74 -27.40
N ILE A 440 27.08 -5.40 -28.56
CA ILE A 440 27.88 -4.19 -28.78
C ILE A 440 27.40 -3.44 -30.01
N PHE A 441 27.59 -2.11 -30.04
CA PHE A 441 27.44 -1.33 -31.28
C PHE A 441 28.77 -1.22 -32.02
N SER A 442 28.75 -1.44 -33.34
CA SER A 442 29.94 -1.26 -34.19
C SER A 442 30.39 0.21 -34.32
N ASP A 443 29.48 1.15 -34.07
CA ASP A 443 29.72 2.61 -34.06
C ASP A 443 28.66 3.29 -33.15
N PRO A 444 28.86 3.28 -31.83
CA PRO A 444 27.83 3.72 -30.88
C PRO A 444 27.52 5.22 -30.97
N ALA A 445 28.49 6.05 -31.35
CA ALA A 445 28.38 7.51 -31.34
C ALA A 445 27.64 8.07 -32.56
N THR A 446 27.58 7.35 -33.67
CA THR A 446 26.87 7.78 -34.87
C THR A 446 25.38 7.47 -34.75
N PRO A 447 24.49 8.48 -34.79
CA PRO A 447 23.05 8.25 -34.72
C PRO A 447 22.55 7.31 -35.82
N GLY A 448 21.65 6.41 -35.47
CA GLY A 448 20.93 5.59 -36.44
C GLY A 448 19.98 6.41 -37.32
N PRO A 449 19.41 5.79 -38.39
CA PRO A 449 18.52 6.49 -39.32
C PRO A 449 17.21 7.00 -38.67
N THR A 450 16.76 6.41 -37.55
CA THR A 450 15.60 6.86 -36.76
C THR A 450 15.81 6.61 -35.26
N GLY A 451 15.45 7.56 -34.41
CA GLY A 451 15.30 7.37 -32.96
C GLY A 451 13.94 6.77 -32.57
N ASP A 452 12.98 6.73 -33.49
CA ASP A 452 11.66 6.17 -33.24
C ASP A 452 11.71 4.64 -33.16
N VAL A 453 10.98 4.07 -32.20
CA VAL A 453 10.85 2.64 -31.97
C VAL A 453 9.38 2.28 -32.14
N MET A 454 9.12 1.24 -32.93
CA MET A 454 7.78 0.66 -33.09
C MET A 454 7.86 -0.83 -32.77
N TRP A 455 7.30 -1.22 -31.63
CA TRP A 455 7.13 -2.61 -31.25
C TRP A 455 6.00 -3.25 -32.07
N VAL A 456 6.34 -4.24 -32.90
CA VAL A 456 5.37 -5.02 -33.68
C VAL A 456 5.67 -6.51 -33.54
N ALA A 457 4.63 -7.34 -33.41
CA ALA A 457 4.75 -8.78 -33.25
C ALA A 457 5.45 -9.48 -34.44
N SER A 458 5.46 -8.89 -35.64
CA SER A 458 6.16 -9.46 -36.80
C SER A 458 7.68 -9.28 -36.78
N LYS A 459 8.22 -8.46 -35.87
CA LYS A 459 9.66 -8.26 -35.66
C LYS A 459 10.19 -9.03 -34.45
N THR A 460 9.35 -9.78 -33.76
CA THR A 460 9.72 -10.54 -32.57
C THR A 460 9.96 -12.00 -32.97
N ALA A 461 11.21 -12.35 -33.23
CA ALA A 461 11.58 -13.70 -33.66
C ALA A 461 11.31 -14.80 -32.60
N SER A 462 11.03 -14.41 -31.36
CA SER A 462 10.80 -15.30 -30.20
C SER A 462 10.02 -14.66 -29.03
N GLY A 463 9.60 -13.39 -29.13
CA GLY A 463 8.82 -12.73 -28.08
C GLY A 463 7.35 -12.66 -28.47
N LEU A 464 6.50 -13.23 -27.63
CA LEU A 464 5.06 -13.26 -27.82
C LEU A 464 4.46 -11.89 -27.49
N ARG A 465 3.25 -11.66 -28.01
CA ARG A 465 2.46 -10.45 -27.82
C ARG A 465 2.34 -10.07 -26.33
N SER A 466 2.33 -11.09 -25.47
CA SER A 466 2.41 -11.07 -24.02
C SER A 466 3.34 -9.98 -23.45
N GLU A 467 4.62 -9.94 -23.86
CA GLU A 467 5.59 -9.04 -23.24
C GLU A 467 5.25 -7.56 -23.50
N LEU A 468 4.76 -7.26 -24.72
CA LEU A 468 4.33 -5.91 -25.09
C LEU A 468 3.07 -5.50 -24.33
N SER A 469 2.12 -6.42 -24.21
CA SER A 469 0.87 -6.21 -23.48
C SER A 469 1.13 -5.91 -22.01
N LEU A 470 1.91 -6.76 -21.33
CA LEU A 470 2.27 -6.57 -19.92
C LEU A 470 2.96 -5.22 -19.68
N PHE A 471 3.96 -4.88 -20.50
CA PHE A 471 4.69 -3.61 -20.28
C PHE A 471 3.75 -2.41 -20.43
N TYR A 472 2.85 -2.43 -21.40
CA TYR A 472 1.88 -1.37 -21.62
C TYR A 472 0.85 -1.27 -20.49
N HIS A 473 0.18 -2.38 -20.16
CA HIS A 473 -0.92 -2.40 -19.20
C HIS A 473 -0.49 -2.17 -17.76
N LEU A 474 0.64 -2.75 -17.33
CA LEU A 474 1.13 -2.55 -15.97
C LEU A 474 1.56 -1.10 -15.72
N ASN A 475 2.14 -0.42 -16.73
CA ASN A 475 2.45 1.02 -16.63
C ASN A 475 1.18 1.90 -16.68
N LEU A 476 0.15 1.51 -17.45
CA LEU A 476 -1.15 2.21 -17.38
C LEU A 476 -1.79 2.07 -16.00
N MET A 477 -1.71 0.89 -15.39
CA MET A 477 -2.23 0.66 -14.06
C MET A 477 -1.44 1.41 -12.99
N HIS A 478 -0.12 1.51 -13.15
CA HIS A 478 0.72 2.39 -12.34
C HIS A 478 0.22 3.85 -12.39
N ASP A 479 0.05 4.40 -13.59
CA ASP A 479 -0.42 5.77 -13.79
C ASP A 479 -1.83 5.99 -13.24
N TYR A 480 -2.72 4.99 -13.38
CA TYR A 480 -4.08 5.03 -12.84
C TYR A 480 -4.08 5.23 -11.31
N PHE A 481 -3.29 4.45 -10.56
CA PHE A 481 -3.17 4.63 -9.11
C PHE A 481 -2.45 5.94 -8.74
N ALA A 482 -1.44 6.35 -9.50
CA ALA A 482 -0.73 7.63 -9.25
C ALA A 482 -1.65 8.86 -9.37
N ASP A 483 -2.71 8.78 -10.19
CA ASP A 483 -3.71 9.84 -10.30
C ASP A 483 -4.78 9.78 -9.19
N LEU A 484 -5.00 8.63 -8.53
CA LEU A 484 -5.89 8.50 -7.37
C LEU A 484 -5.29 9.10 -6.08
N ASP A 485 -3.95 9.22 -5.99
CA ASP A 485 -3.29 9.78 -4.81
C ASP A 485 -1.94 10.45 -5.12
N ARG A 486 -1.91 11.79 -5.06
CA ARG A 486 -0.66 12.56 -5.20
C ARG A 486 0.06 12.84 -3.87
N SER A 487 -0.36 12.21 -2.77
CA SER A 487 0.05 12.59 -1.41
C SER A 487 0.67 11.49 -0.54
N SER A 488 0.51 10.19 -0.84
CA SER A 488 1.18 9.14 -0.07
C SER A 488 2.59 8.81 -0.58
N ALA A 489 3.51 8.60 0.35
CA ALA A 489 4.86 8.09 0.11
C ALA A 489 4.88 6.56 -0.16
N ALA A 490 3.73 5.96 -0.49
CA ALA A 490 3.53 4.50 -0.58
C ALA A 490 3.83 3.91 -1.98
N PHE A 491 4.03 4.76 -2.99
CA PHE A 491 4.40 4.29 -4.32
C PHE A 491 5.86 3.83 -4.34
N SER A 492 6.04 2.52 -4.46
CA SER A 492 7.36 1.88 -4.61
C SER A 492 8.18 2.60 -5.68
N VAL A 493 9.38 3.02 -5.30
CA VAL A 493 10.41 3.56 -6.22
C VAL A 493 11.17 2.45 -6.95
N THR A 494 10.85 1.19 -6.66
CA THR A 494 11.49 -0.01 -7.22
C THR A 494 10.56 -0.69 -8.21
N PRO A 495 11.08 -1.10 -9.39
CA PRO A 495 10.26 -1.73 -10.42
C PRO A 495 9.79 -3.12 -9.97
N VAL A 496 8.52 -3.45 -10.25
CA VAL A 496 7.99 -4.81 -10.12
C VAL A 496 8.38 -5.63 -11.36
N ASN A 497 8.74 -6.90 -11.19
CA ASN A 497 9.02 -7.76 -12.34
C ASN A 497 7.78 -8.51 -12.79
N ALA A 498 7.54 -8.58 -14.09
CA ALA A 498 6.48 -9.39 -14.69
C ALA A 498 7.08 -10.44 -15.63
N MET A 499 6.75 -11.70 -15.38
CA MET A 499 7.19 -12.85 -16.17
C MET A 499 6.07 -13.29 -17.12
N ALA A 500 6.28 -13.07 -18.42
CA ALA A 500 5.42 -13.64 -19.45
C ALA A 500 5.77 -15.12 -19.67
N LEU A 501 4.76 -15.95 -19.95
CA LEU A 501 4.93 -17.38 -20.27
C LEU A 501 5.54 -18.19 -19.12
N ALA A 502 5.10 -17.88 -17.90
CA ALA A 502 5.43 -18.64 -16.70
C ALA A 502 4.99 -20.10 -16.87
N GLY A 503 5.86 -21.09 -16.61
CA GLY A 503 5.65 -22.46 -17.06
C GLY A 503 6.63 -23.50 -16.51
N PRO A 504 6.40 -24.81 -16.77
CA PRO A 504 5.53 -25.33 -17.83
C PRO A 504 4.05 -25.54 -17.43
N ASP A 505 3.16 -25.24 -18.39
CA ASP A 505 1.70 -25.44 -18.36
C ASP A 505 0.97 -24.79 -17.17
N ILE A 506 1.34 -23.55 -16.82
CA ILE A 506 0.64 -22.79 -15.78
C ILE A 506 -0.63 -22.18 -16.36
N ALA A 507 -1.80 -22.58 -15.87
CA ALA A 507 -3.11 -22.07 -16.29
C ALA A 507 -3.61 -20.94 -15.37
N ASN A 508 -2.71 -20.02 -14.98
CA ASN A 508 -3.03 -18.95 -14.04
C ASN A 508 -2.14 -17.71 -14.25
N ALA A 509 -2.53 -16.58 -13.66
CA ALA A 509 -1.67 -15.44 -13.40
C ALA A 509 -1.75 -15.09 -11.90
N PHE A 510 -0.67 -14.59 -11.32
CA PHE A 510 -0.65 -14.25 -9.89
C PHE A 510 0.44 -13.24 -9.54
N TYR A 511 0.21 -12.48 -8.48
CA TYR A 511 1.22 -11.73 -7.75
C TYR A 511 1.83 -12.53 -6.60
N ASP A 512 3.17 -12.56 -6.53
CA ASP A 512 3.97 -13.17 -5.46
C ASP A 512 4.49 -12.08 -4.49
N PRO A 513 3.92 -11.98 -3.27
CA PRO A 513 4.30 -10.98 -2.29
C PRO A 513 5.66 -11.24 -1.61
N GLU A 514 6.21 -12.46 -1.66
CA GLU A 514 7.49 -12.75 -1.01
C GLU A 514 8.68 -12.15 -1.78
N TYR A 515 8.54 -12.03 -3.11
CA TYR A 515 9.60 -11.56 -4.00
C TYR A 515 9.23 -10.39 -4.91
N ASP A 516 8.02 -9.85 -4.78
CA ASP A 516 7.51 -8.75 -5.60
C ASP A 516 7.54 -9.08 -7.11
N ASN A 517 7.01 -10.25 -7.47
CA ASN A 517 6.95 -10.71 -8.86
C ASN A 517 5.50 -10.93 -9.32
N LEU A 518 5.25 -10.68 -10.60
CA LEU A 518 4.01 -11.01 -11.28
C LEU A 518 4.30 -12.15 -12.27
N PHE A 519 3.53 -13.23 -12.22
CA PHE A 519 3.68 -14.38 -13.12
C PHE A 519 2.44 -14.51 -14.00
N PHE A 520 2.64 -14.74 -15.29
CA PHE A 520 1.56 -14.94 -16.26
C PHE A 520 1.80 -16.23 -17.03
N GLY A 521 0.94 -17.23 -16.81
CA GLY A 521 1.14 -18.62 -17.22
C GLY A 521 1.14 -18.90 -18.73
N ASP A 522 1.61 -20.09 -19.12
CA ASP A 522 1.82 -20.55 -20.50
C ASP A 522 0.91 -21.72 -20.97
N ALA A 523 -0.09 -22.14 -20.19
CA ALA A 523 -0.89 -23.36 -20.45
C ALA A 523 -1.59 -23.44 -21.84
N GLY A 524 -1.49 -24.61 -22.47
CA GLY A 524 -1.79 -24.82 -23.90
C GLY A 524 -3.21 -25.18 -24.38
N ALA A 525 -4.26 -25.36 -23.55
CA ALA A 525 -5.66 -25.51 -24.05
C ALA A 525 -6.49 -24.22 -24.01
N ILE A 526 -5.95 -23.16 -23.43
CA ILE A 526 -6.29 -21.78 -23.75
C ILE A 526 -5.24 -21.36 -24.79
N PRO A 527 -5.54 -20.53 -25.81
CA PRO A 527 -4.47 -19.95 -26.63
C PRO A 527 -3.43 -19.37 -25.67
N SER A 528 -2.20 -19.89 -25.69
CA SER A 528 -1.14 -19.79 -24.68
C SER A 528 -0.55 -18.37 -24.49
N ASP A 529 -1.37 -17.33 -24.68
CA ASP A 529 -1.05 -15.90 -24.69
C ASP A 529 -2.10 -15.07 -23.91
N LEU A 530 -3.27 -15.64 -23.52
CA LEU A 530 -4.40 -14.82 -23.01
C LEU A 530 -4.16 -14.10 -21.68
N PHE A 531 -3.53 -14.71 -20.67
CA PHE A 531 -3.42 -14.04 -19.35
C PHE A 531 -2.56 -12.77 -19.40
N ALA A 532 -1.50 -12.78 -20.20
CA ALA A 532 -0.63 -11.61 -20.39
C ALA A 532 -1.20 -10.61 -21.41
N ASP A 533 -2.01 -11.08 -22.36
CA ASP A 533 -2.66 -10.25 -23.37
C ASP A 533 -3.96 -9.60 -22.90
N ASP A 534 -4.58 -10.14 -21.85
CA ASP A 534 -5.80 -9.60 -21.26
C ASP A 534 -5.45 -8.49 -20.27
N ALA A 535 -5.84 -7.27 -20.62
CA ALA A 535 -5.67 -6.10 -19.78
C ALA A 535 -6.33 -6.28 -18.41
N THR A 536 -7.47 -6.96 -18.36
CA THR A 536 -8.23 -7.13 -17.11
C THR A 536 -7.50 -8.04 -16.13
N VAL A 537 -6.73 -9.01 -16.62
CA VAL A 537 -5.89 -9.89 -15.78
C VAL A 537 -4.65 -9.12 -15.31
N SER A 538 -3.91 -8.50 -16.23
CA SER A 538 -2.70 -7.73 -15.85
C SER A 538 -2.98 -6.58 -14.88
N HIS A 539 -4.10 -5.87 -15.03
CA HIS A 539 -4.51 -4.83 -14.08
C HIS A 539 -4.97 -5.40 -12.74
N HIS A 540 -5.58 -6.59 -12.72
CA HIS A 540 -5.96 -7.30 -11.50
C HIS A 540 -4.72 -7.69 -10.69
N GLU A 541 -3.74 -8.37 -11.31
CA GLU A 541 -2.50 -8.75 -10.63
C GLU A 541 -1.68 -7.56 -10.14
N TYR A 542 -1.61 -6.48 -10.93
CA TYR A 542 -0.95 -5.26 -10.49
C TYR A 542 -1.67 -4.59 -9.32
N THR A 543 -2.99 -4.77 -9.20
CA THR A 543 -3.72 -4.28 -8.04
C THR A 543 -3.25 -5.01 -6.79
N HIS A 544 -3.12 -6.34 -6.80
CA HIS A 544 -2.56 -7.08 -5.67
C HIS A 544 -1.17 -6.57 -5.26
N TYR A 545 -0.29 -6.28 -6.23
CA TYR A 545 0.99 -5.62 -5.93
C TYR A 545 0.82 -4.29 -5.20
N ILE A 546 -0.10 -3.43 -5.65
CA ILE A 546 -0.38 -2.15 -4.98
C ILE A 546 -0.99 -2.36 -3.59
N MET A 547 -1.87 -3.34 -3.42
CA MET A 547 -2.44 -3.70 -2.14
C MET A 547 -1.36 -4.08 -1.14
N GLU A 548 -0.45 -4.96 -1.52
CA GLU A 548 0.67 -5.40 -0.68
C GLU A 548 1.57 -4.22 -0.25
N LYS A 549 1.69 -3.17 -1.08
CA LYS A 549 2.43 -1.94 -0.70
C LYS A 549 1.67 -1.03 0.24
N ILE A 550 0.34 -1.15 0.28
CA ILE A 550 -0.50 -0.45 1.24
C ILE A 550 -0.50 -1.25 2.55
N TRP A 551 -0.79 -2.56 2.49
CA TRP A 551 -0.79 -3.48 3.63
C TRP A 551 -0.65 -4.95 3.20
N PRO A 552 0.16 -5.75 3.95
CA PRO A 552 0.22 -7.19 3.82
C PRO A 552 -1.11 -7.88 3.52
N MET A 553 -1.21 -8.49 2.35
CA MET A 553 -2.38 -9.22 1.90
C MET A 553 -2.56 -10.51 2.70
N GLN A 554 -3.80 -10.79 3.10
CA GLN A 554 -4.22 -12.07 3.66
C GLN A 554 -5.07 -12.77 2.59
N ASN A 555 -4.59 -13.85 1.96
CA ASN A 555 -5.29 -14.52 0.84
C ASN A 555 -6.42 -15.47 1.30
N PHE A 556 -7.30 -14.91 2.13
CA PHE A 556 -7.92 -15.72 3.18
C PHE A 556 -9.06 -15.01 3.90
N GLY A 557 -10.18 -15.70 4.09
CA GLY A 557 -11.37 -15.14 4.74
C GLY A 557 -11.91 -13.88 4.05
N GLN A 558 -12.54 -13.00 4.84
CA GLN A 558 -13.05 -11.72 4.33
C GLN A 558 -11.93 -10.78 3.86
N ALA A 559 -10.76 -10.80 4.50
CA ALA A 559 -9.61 -9.99 4.09
C ALA A 559 -9.13 -10.37 2.67
N GLY A 560 -9.07 -11.67 2.36
CA GLY A 560 -8.76 -12.15 1.01
C GLY A 560 -9.84 -11.84 0.00
N ALA A 561 -11.11 -12.00 0.38
CA ALA A 561 -12.23 -11.61 -0.47
C ALA A 561 -12.24 -10.11 -0.76
N ILE A 562 -11.81 -9.25 0.18
CA ILE A 562 -11.59 -7.82 -0.04
C ILE A 562 -10.46 -7.59 -1.05
N SER A 563 -9.36 -8.31 -0.91
CA SER A 563 -8.22 -8.24 -1.84
C SER A 563 -8.67 -8.51 -3.28
N GLU A 564 -9.25 -9.69 -3.51
CA GLU A 564 -9.84 -10.08 -4.79
C GLU A 564 -10.88 -9.08 -5.30
N ALA A 565 -11.76 -8.59 -4.42
CA ALA A 565 -12.83 -7.68 -4.79
C ALA A 565 -12.30 -6.32 -5.26
N THR A 566 -11.26 -5.81 -4.60
CA THR A 566 -10.63 -4.55 -4.99
C THR A 566 -9.77 -4.71 -6.24
N ALA A 567 -9.12 -5.87 -6.44
CA ALA A 567 -8.41 -6.20 -7.67
C ALA A 567 -9.35 -6.25 -8.88
N ASP A 568 -10.49 -6.93 -8.75
CA ASP A 568 -11.57 -6.92 -9.74
C ASP A 568 -12.10 -5.50 -9.99
N TYR A 569 -12.40 -4.75 -8.92
CA TYR A 569 -12.95 -3.40 -9.02
C TYR A 569 -12.00 -2.44 -9.75
N PHE A 570 -10.71 -2.43 -9.40
CA PHE A 570 -9.74 -1.50 -10.00
C PHE A 570 -9.32 -1.91 -11.40
N SER A 571 -9.25 -3.22 -11.68
CA SER A 571 -9.16 -3.71 -13.05
C SER A 571 -10.34 -3.20 -13.89
N ALA A 572 -11.56 -3.38 -13.39
CA ALA A 572 -12.77 -2.92 -14.05
C ALA A 572 -12.85 -1.39 -14.22
N SER A 573 -12.49 -0.63 -13.18
CA SER A 573 -12.62 0.84 -13.16
C SER A 573 -11.59 1.51 -14.07
N SER A 574 -10.35 1.01 -14.08
CA SER A 574 -9.25 1.53 -14.92
C SER A 574 -9.49 1.28 -16.41
N LEU A 575 -10.12 0.17 -16.75
CA LEU A 575 -10.44 -0.22 -18.14
C LEU A 575 -11.85 0.19 -18.57
N ASN A 576 -12.67 0.67 -17.62
CA ASN A 576 -14.09 0.95 -17.81
C ASN A 576 -14.85 -0.24 -18.43
N SER A 577 -14.57 -1.44 -17.92
CA SER A 577 -15.14 -2.72 -18.34
C SER A 577 -15.59 -3.48 -17.09
N SER A 578 -16.82 -4.00 -17.07
CA SER A 578 -17.32 -4.79 -15.93
C SER A 578 -16.94 -6.28 -15.99
N LYS A 579 -16.36 -6.72 -17.11
CA LYS A 579 -15.95 -8.10 -17.37
C LYS A 579 -14.50 -8.30 -16.98
N ILE A 580 -14.23 -9.34 -16.22
CA ILE A 580 -12.89 -9.77 -15.83
C ILE A 580 -12.58 -11.10 -16.53
N ALA A 581 -11.43 -11.17 -17.18
CA ALA A 581 -10.95 -12.30 -17.97
C ALA A 581 -12.01 -12.88 -18.95
N PRO A 582 -12.53 -12.09 -19.92
CA PRO A 582 -13.36 -12.62 -21.00
C PRO A 582 -12.59 -13.64 -21.85
N TYR A 583 -13.07 -14.89 -21.94
CA TYR A 583 -12.45 -15.91 -22.80
C TYR A 583 -13.45 -16.64 -23.70
N VAL A 584 -12.91 -17.32 -24.73
CA VAL A 584 -13.67 -18.20 -25.63
C VAL A 584 -13.82 -19.58 -24.97
N CYS A 585 -15.05 -20.02 -24.75
CA CYS A 585 -15.47 -21.20 -23.97
C CYS A 585 -14.88 -22.58 -24.33
N GLN A 586 -13.94 -22.70 -25.27
CA GLN A 586 -13.43 -24.02 -25.68
C GLN A 586 -12.55 -24.72 -24.62
N GLY A 587 -12.11 -24.01 -23.56
CA GLY A 587 -11.21 -24.55 -22.52
C GLY A 587 -11.83 -24.91 -21.16
N PHE A 588 -12.92 -24.27 -20.72
CA PHE A 588 -13.47 -24.42 -19.35
C PHE A 588 -14.82 -25.19 -19.26
N GLY A 589 -15.11 -26.02 -20.26
CA GLY A 589 -16.02 -27.17 -20.13
C GLY A 589 -17.53 -26.94 -19.94
N SER A 590 -18.06 -25.71 -19.79
CA SER A 590 -19.49 -25.53 -19.42
C SER A 590 -20.31 -24.52 -20.25
N CYS A 591 -19.75 -23.93 -21.30
CA CYS A 591 -20.49 -23.00 -22.17
C CYS A 591 -20.40 -23.40 -23.65
N GLY A 592 -21.51 -23.24 -24.39
CA GLY A 592 -21.66 -23.73 -25.76
C GLY A 592 -20.58 -23.21 -26.71
N ALA A 593 -20.12 -24.05 -27.64
CA ALA A 593 -19.10 -23.68 -28.62
C ALA A 593 -19.44 -22.35 -29.34
N GLY A 594 -18.51 -21.39 -29.32
CA GLY A 594 -18.69 -20.06 -29.90
C GLY A 594 -19.35 -19.02 -28.98
N SER A 595 -19.56 -19.34 -27.70
CA SER A 595 -20.03 -18.41 -26.67
C SER A 595 -18.84 -17.73 -25.97
N TYR A 596 -18.95 -16.42 -25.72
CA TYR A 596 -18.00 -15.63 -24.92
C TYR A 596 -18.53 -15.51 -23.50
N VAL A 597 -17.75 -15.92 -22.51
CA VAL A 597 -18.11 -15.82 -21.09
C VAL A 597 -16.93 -15.21 -20.34
N ALA A 598 -17.22 -14.21 -19.50
CA ALA A 598 -16.23 -13.65 -18.59
C ALA A 598 -16.05 -14.57 -17.40
N LEU A 599 -14.81 -14.73 -16.91
CA LEU A 599 -14.56 -15.48 -15.68
C LEU A 599 -15.34 -14.85 -14.52
N ARG A 600 -15.34 -13.52 -14.42
CA ARG A 600 -16.16 -12.77 -13.48
C ARG A 600 -16.84 -11.58 -14.17
N GLU A 601 -18.06 -11.27 -13.73
CA GLU A 601 -18.88 -10.16 -14.24
C GLU A 601 -19.39 -9.32 -13.06
N LEU A 602 -19.03 -8.04 -13.09
CA LEU A 602 -19.41 -7.05 -12.08
C LEU A 602 -20.74 -6.34 -12.39
N ASP A 603 -21.15 -6.28 -13.66
CA ASP A 603 -22.41 -5.69 -14.09
C ASP A 603 -23.46 -6.77 -14.33
N CYS A 604 -24.25 -7.09 -13.30
CA CYS A 604 -25.32 -8.08 -13.45
C CYS A 604 -26.72 -7.46 -13.32
N THR A 605 -27.45 -7.41 -14.42
CA THR A 605 -28.88 -7.07 -14.44
C THR A 605 -29.75 -8.32 -14.26
N GLN A 606 -29.82 -8.86 -13.04
CA GLN A 606 -30.82 -9.82 -12.50
C GLN A 606 -31.26 -11.09 -13.28
N THR A 607 -30.82 -11.40 -14.50
CA THR A 607 -31.27 -12.61 -15.24
C THR A 607 -30.19 -13.65 -15.52
N SER A 608 -28.90 -13.31 -15.40
CA SER A 608 -27.78 -14.24 -15.69
C SER A 608 -26.92 -14.63 -14.49
N CYS A 609 -27.00 -13.93 -13.36
CA CYS A 609 -26.26 -14.27 -12.13
C CYS A 609 -27.23 -14.58 -10.99
N SER A 610 -26.89 -15.55 -10.15
CA SER A 610 -27.59 -15.78 -8.88
C SER A 610 -27.50 -14.53 -8.01
N ALA A 611 -28.62 -14.12 -7.42
CA ALA A 611 -28.63 -13.08 -6.38
C ALA A 611 -27.71 -13.54 -5.24
N LEU A 612 -26.74 -12.70 -4.85
CA LEU A 612 -25.86 -12.96 -3.73
C LEU A 612 -26.60 -12.62 -2.44
N THR A 613 -26.69 -13.59 -1.54
CA THR A 613 -27.32 -13.48 -0.23
C THR A 613 -26.36 -14.04 0.82
N ALA A 614 -26.60 -13.79 2.11
CA ALA A 614 -25.73 -14.29 3.19
C ALA A 614 -25.52 -15.81 3.20
N THR A 615 -26.37 -16.60 2.54
CA THR A 615 -26.23 -18.06 2.42
C THR A 615 -25.35 -18.50 1.25
N ASN A 616 -24.88 -17.56 0.41
CA ASN A 616 -23.99 -17.84 -0.72
C ASN A 616 -22.51 -17.78 -0.34
N TRP A 617 -22.17 -17.49 0.91
CA TRP A 617 -20.81 -17.48 1.44
C TRP A 617 -20.20 -18.90 1.43
N ARG A 618 -19.01 -19.05 0.86
CA ARG A 618 -18.37 -20.36 0.63
C ARG A 618 -17.06 -20.55 1.38
N GLY A 619 -16.42 -19.48 1.85
CA GLY A 619 -15.07 -19.51 2.42
C GLY A 619 -13.98 -19.53 1.34
N GLU A 620 -14.35 -19.30 0.09
CA GLU A 620 -13.47 -19.27 -1.07
C GLU A 620 -13.39 -17.81 -1.54
N ILE A 621 -12.20 -17.23 -1.49
CA ILE A 621 -11.99 -15.78 -1.60
C ILE A 621 -12.44 -15.21 -2.95
N HIS A 622 -12.33 -15.96 -4.05
CA HIS A 622 -12.69 -15.48 -5.38
C HIS A 622 -14.22 -15.44 -5.55
N ASP A 623 -14.94 -16.48 -5.14
CA ASP A 623 -16.42 -16.54 -5.12
C ASP A 623 -17.00 -15.47 -4.17
N ASP A 624 -16.39 -15.33 -2.99
CA ASP A 624 -16.84 -14.45 -1.91
C ASP A 624 -16.53 -12.97 -2.19
N SER A 625 -15.52 -12.67 -3.02
CA SER A 625 -15.19 -11.31 -3.47
C SER A 625 -16.34 -10.62 -4.22
N LEU A 626 -17.19 -11.41 -4.91
CA LEU A 626 -18.27 -10.91 -5.76
C LEU A 626 -19.31 -10.10 -5.00
N PHE A 627 -19.44 -10.31 -3.69
CA PHE A 627 -20.32 -9.51 -2.83
C PHE A 627 -19.86 -8.04 -2.81
N LEU A 628 -18.56 -7.83 -2.60
CA LEU A 628 -17.99 -6.50 -2.49
C LEU A 628 -17.75 -5.87 -3.87
N SER A 629 -17.11 -6.58 -4.80
CA SER A 629 -16.75 -6.01 -6.12
C SER A 629 -17.96 -5.54 -6.92
N ARG A 630 -19.06 -6.30 -6.90
CA ARG A 630 -20.33 -5.91 -7.53
C ARG A 630 -20.97 -4.72 -6.84
N ALA A 631 -20.94 -4.66 -5.51
CA ALA A 631 -21.47 -3.51 -4.76
C ALA A 631 -20.70 -2.23 -5.11
N LEU A 632 -19.37 -2.29 -5.13
CA LEU A 632 -18.52 -1.16 -5.49
C LEU A 632 -18.77 -0.71 -6.94
N TRP A 633 -18.90 -1.66 -7.87
CA TRP A 633 -19.23 -1.36 -9.27
C TRP A 633 -20.60 -0.70 -9.41
N ASP A 634 -21.62 -1.19 -8.70
CA ASP A 634 -22.97 -0.60 -8.73
C ASP A 634 -23.00 0.81 -8.14
N ILE A 635 -22.28 1.06 -7.03
CA ILE A 635 -22.09 2.39 -6.46
C ILE A 635 -21.46 3.32 -7.50
N ARG A 636 -20.41 2.84 -8.20
CA ARG A 636 -19.72 3.58 -9.26
C ARG A 636 -20.66 3.94 -10.41
N ARG A 637 -21.45 2.99 -10.92
CA ARG A 637 -22.41 3.22 -12.03
C ARG A 637 -23.48 4.24 -11.65
N VAL A 638 -24.02 4.13 -10.44
CA VAL A 638 -25.05 5.07 -9.93
C VAL A 638 -24.46 6.47 -9.77
N ARG A 639 -23.22 6.58 -9.28
CA ARG A 639 -22.53 7.87 -9.22
C ARG A 639 -22.21 8.47 -10.57
N ILE A 640 -21.77 7.67 -11.55
CA ILE A 640 -21.58 8.11 -12.94
C ILE A 640 -22.88 8.65 -13.54
N THR A 641 -24.00 7.94 -13.33
CA THR A 641 -25.32 8.35 -13.83
C THR A 641 -25.78 9.68 -13.21
N THR A 642 -25.44 9.92 -11.94
CA THR A 642 -25.90 11.11 -11.20
C THR A 642 -24.98 12.33 -11.34
N GLN A 643 -23.67 12.14 -11.55
CA GLN A 643 -22.67 13.23 -11.55
C GLN A 643 -21.89 13.36 -12.87
N GLY A 644 -22.18 12.49 -13.84
CA GLY A 644 -21.43 12.36 -15.09
C GLY A 644 -20.17 11.51 -14.92
N GLN A 645 -19.66 10.98 -16.04
CA GLN A 645 -18.54 10.04 -16.08
C GLN A 645 -17.35 10.50 -15.21
N ALA A 646 -16.82 11.69 -15.47
CA ALA A 646 -15.57 12.14 -14.86
C ALA A 646 -15.68 12.32 -13.33
N ASN A 647 -16.76 12.92 -12.84
CA ASN A 647 -16.94 13.16 -11.40
C ASN A 647 -17.39 11.89 -10.68
N GLY A 648 -18.28 11.11 -11.29
CA GLY A 648 -18.79 9.87 -10.71
C GLY A 648 -17.72 8.80 -10.56
N SER A 649 -16.87 8.60 -11.58
CA SER A 649 -15.73 7.69 -11.47
C SER A 649 -14.71 8.22 -10.48
N ALA A 650 -14.30 9.50 -10.58
CA ALA A 650 -13.33 10.07 -9.65
C ALA A 650 -13.81 9.99 -8.19
N CYS A 651 -15.10 10.18 -7.94
CA CYS A 651 -15.68 10.01 -6.60
C CYS A 651 -15.46 8.59 -6.07
N VAL A 652 -15.96 7.57 -6.78
CA VAL A 652 -15.99 6.21 -6.21
C VAL A 652 -14.61 5.56 -6.26
N ASP A 653 -13.84 5.78 -7.33
CA ASP A 653 -12.48 5.23 -7.46
C ASP A 653 -11.57 5.76 -6.33
N ASN A 654 -11.64 7.07 -6.01
CA ASN A 654 -10.90 7.64 -4.86
C ASN A 654 -11.46 7.16 -3.52
N LEU A 655 -12.77 6.97 -3.41
CA LEU A 655 -13.40 6.53 -2.17
C LEU A 655 -13.01 5.09 -1.83
N VAL A 656 -12.99 4.20 -2.82
CA VAL A 656 -12.51 2.82 -2.67
C VAL A 656 -11.02 2.81 -2.34
N PHE A 657 -10.20 3.57 -3.08
CA PHE A 657 -8.75 3.61 -2.83
C PHE A 657 -8.42 4.12 -1.43
N GLN A 658 -9.02 5.23 -1.02
CA GLN A 658 -8.84 5.77 0.33
C GLN A 658 -9.37 4.83 1.41
N THR A 659 -10.39 4.02 1.13
CA THR A 659 -10.90 3.01 2.07
C THR A 659 -9.86 1.94 2.35
N MET A 660 -9.08 1.51 1.35
CA MET A 660 -8.00 0.53 1.54
C MET A 660 -6.89 1.04 2.46
N LEU A 661 -6.66 2.37 2.49
CA LEU A 661 -5.72 3.00 3.42
C LEU A 661 -6.16 2.93 4.90
N PHE A 662 -7.33 2.35 5.19
CA PHE A 662 -7.80 2.05 6.54
C PHE A 662 -7.54 0.60 6.96
N PHE A 663 -6.99 -0.23 6.06
CA PHE A 663 -6.66 -1.62 6.35
C PHE A 663 -7.88 -2.42 6.83
N PRO A 664 -8.92 -2.56 5.98
CA PRO A 664 -10.09 -3.34 6.36
C PRO A 664 -9.81 -4.85 6.27
N GLU A 665 -9.92 -5.53 7.41
CA GLU A 665 -9.75 -6.99 7.56
C GLU A 665 -11.10 -7.74 7.45
N SER A 666 -12.20 -7.01 7.56
CA SER A 666 -13.57 -7.50 7.38
C SER A 666 -14.40 -6.60 6.46
N PHE A 667 -15.45 -7.13 5.84
CA PHE A 667 -16.35 -6.31 5.02
C PHE A 667 -17.02 -5.21 5.84
N SER A 668 -17.30 -5.47 7.12
CA SER A 668 -17.86 -4.46 8.02
C SER A 668 -16.89 -3.29 8.18
N GLU A 669 -15.60 -3.54 8.34
CA GLU A 669 -14.57 -2.50 8.44
C GLU A 669 -14.44 -1.73 7.13
N PHE A 670 -14.44 -2.44 5.99
CA PHE A 670 -14.42 -1.81 4.67
C PHE A 670 -15.59 -0.83 4.51
N ILE A 671 -16.80 -1.29 4.82
CA ILE A 671 -18.02 -0.49 4.72
C ILE A 671 -17.98 0.69 5.69
N ASN A 672 -17.54 0.48 6.94
CA ASN A 672 -17.44 1.54 7.95
C ASN A 672 -16.42 2.62 7.55
N ALA A 673 -15.26 2.23 7.04
CA ALA A 673 -14.24 3.15 6.56
C ALA A 673 -14.74 3.95 5.34
N MET A 674 -15.39 3.27 4.38
CA MET A 674 -15.97 3.93 3.22
C MET A 674 -17.10 4.90 3.62
N GLN A 675 -17.93 4.54 4.59
CA GLN A 675 -18.96 5.42 5.16
C GLN A 675 -18.37 6.62 5.88
N TYR A 676 -17.30 6.43 6.65
CA TYR A 676 -16.59 7.52 7.31
C TYR A 676 -16.06 8.53 6.28
N LEU A 677 -15.36 8.06 5.24
CA LEU A 677 -14.84 8.91 4.16
C LEU A 677 -15.96 9.64 3.40
N ASN A 678 -17.05 8.93 3.12
CA ASN A 678 -18.22 9.46 2.44
C ASN A 678 -18.96 10.55 3.26
N THR A 679 -19.13 10.34 4.57
CA THR A 679 -19.83 11.28 5.46
C THR A 679 -18.99 12.50 5.84
N THR A 680 -17.67 12.33 5.96
CA THR A 680 -16.74 13.44 6.20
C THR A 680 -16.45 14.27 4.95
N GLY A 681 -16.82 13.77 3.77
CA GLY A 681 -16.54 14.44 2.50
C GLY A 681 -15.04 14.46 2.18
N ALA A 682 -14.29 13.45 2.64
CA ALA A 682 -12.85 13.34 2.41
C ALA A 682 -12.50 13.32 0.92
N VAL A 683 -13.39 12.77 0.09
CA VAL A 683 -13.27 12.76 -1.37
C VAL A 683 -14.09 13.91 -1.97
N ALA A 684 -13.41 15.00 -2.32
CA ALA A 684 -14.06 16.20 -2.87
C ALA A 684 -14.89 15.94 -4.14
N ALA A 685 -14.46 14.99 -4.98
CA ALA A 685 -15.14 14.63 -6.22
C ALA A 685 -16.58 14.09 -5.99
N CYS A 686 -16.88 13.57 -4.80
CA CYS A 686 -18.20 12.99 -4.52
C CYS A 686 -19.33 14.00 -4.36
N ALA A 687 -19.02 15.29 -4.14
CA ALA A 687 -20.00 16.39 -4.10
C ALA A 687 -21.32 16.07 -3.36
N GLY A 688 -21.24 15.32 -2.25
CA GLY A 688 -22.38 14.84 -1.48
C GLY A 688 -22.22 13.40 -0.98
N ILE A 689 -23.09 13.00 -0.05
CA ILE A 689 -23.07 11.68 0.60
C ILE A 689 -23.72 10.64 -0.32
N ILE A 690 -23.11 9.46 -0.46
CA ILE A 690 -23.66 8.27 -1.13
C ILE A 690 -24.49 7.46 -0.12
N ASP A 691 -25.64 6.92 -0.53
CA ASP A 691 -26.36 5.92 0.27
C ASP A 691 -25.69 4.54 0.16
N LEU A 692 -24.54 4.39 0.82
CA LEU A 692 -23.75 3.16 0.79
C LEU A 692 -24.51 1.97 1.38
N THR A 693 -25.37 2.22 2.38
CA THR A 693 -26.14 1.19 3.09
C THR A 693 -27.04 0.39 2.15
N THR A 694 -27.82 1.07 1.32
CA THR A 694 -28.72 0.42 0.37
C THR A 694 -27.94 -0.37 -0.68
N HIS A 695 -26.83 0.18 -1.17
CA HIS A 695 -26.01 -0.50 -2.18
C HIS A 695 -25.39 -1.79 -1.64
N PHE A 696 -24.66 -1.76 -0.53
CA PHE A 696 -24.06 -2.97 0.04
C PHE A 696 -25.11 -4.02 0.42
N SER A 697 -26.24 -3.60 0.99
CA SER A 697 -27.32 -4.53 1.36
C SER A 697 -27.94 -5.24 0.14
N ALA A 698 -27.97 -4.58 -1.01
CA ALA A 698 -28.47 -5.19 -2.26
C ALA A 698 -27.57 -6.33 -2.78
N HIS A 699 -26.32 -6.40 -2.32
CA HIS A 699 -25.37 -7.45 -2.67
C HIS A 699 -25.09 -8.43 -1.52
N GLY A 700 -25.97 -8.49 -0.50
CA GLY A 700 -25.83 -9.45 0.58
C GLY A 700 -24.85 -9.05 1.69
N LEU A 701 -24.34 -7.82 1.66
CA LEU A 701 -23.47 -7.24 2.71
C LEU A 701 -24.32 -6.38 3.65
N PRO A 702 -24.68 -6.84 4.87
CA PRO A 702 -25.52 -6.05 5.75
C PRO A 702 -24.78 -4.82 6.25
N VAL A 703 -25.47 -3.69 6.21
CA VAL A 703 -24.96 -2.42 6.71
C VAL A 703 -25.78 -1.99 7.91
N GLY A 704 -25.15 -2.08 9.09
CA GLY A 704 -25.79 -1.91 10.39
C GLY A 704 -26.05 -3.25 11.06
N ALA A 705 -25.33 -3.49 12.16
CA ALA A 705 -25.42 -4.67 13.01
C ALA A 705 -25.43 -6.02 12.26
N GLY A 706 -24.29 -6.38 11.66
CA GLY A 706 -23.79 -7.73 11.33
C GLY A 706 -24.74 -8.76 10.73
N VAL A 707 -24.20 -9.62 9.87
CA VAL A 707 -24.76 -10.97 9.79
C VAL A 707 -24.46 -11.60 11.16
N ASN A 708 -25.35 -11.44 12.14
CA ASN A 708 -25.29 -12.26 13.33
C ASN A 708 -25.71 -13.67 12.90
N ASP A 709 -24.85 -14.66 13.07
CA ASP A 709 -25.39 -15.99 13.34
C ASP A 709 -25.92 -16.05 14.78
N ALA A 710 -26.48 -17.20 15.17
CA ALA A 710 -27.17 -17.34 16.45
C ALA A 710 -26.26 -17.24 17.70
N TYR A 711 -24.94 -17.15 17.55
CA TYR A 711 -23.99 -17.07 18.67
C TYR A 711 -22.94 -15.96 18.56
N ASP A 712 -22.93 -15.21 17.46
CA ASP A 712 -22.34 -13.89 17.37
C ASP A 712 -23.24 -12.83 18.04
N THR A 713 -23.27 -12.82 19.39
CA THR A 713 -24.11 -11.84 20.11
C THR A 713 -23.56 -10.44 19.89
N ALA A 714 -24.42 -9.41 19.93
CA ALA A 714 -24.06 -8.00 19.72
C ALA A 714 -22.93 -7.44 20.64
N SER A 715 -22.37 -8.27 21.53
CA SER A 715 -21.27 -7.95 22.46
C SER A 715 -19.91 -8.56 22.07
N PHE A 716 -19.83 -9.55 21.18
CA PHE A 716 -18.58 -10.27 20.87
C PHE A 716 -18.56 -10.78 19.42
N ARG A 717 -18.20 -9.89 18.48
CA ARG A 717 -17.79 -10.28 17.12
C ARG A 717 -16.34 -10.67 17.19
N ASN A 718 -15.88 -11.74 16.56
CA ASN A 718 -14.47 -12.14 16.60
C ASN A 718 -13.89 -12.57 15.25
N ASP A 719 -14.48 -12.14 14.14
CA ASP A 719 -14.06 -12.54 12.79
C ASP A 719 -12.81 -11.81 12.24
N GLY A 720 -12.08 -11.08 13.09
CA GLY A 720 -10.88 -10.32 12.70
C GLY A 720 -10.04 -9.91 13.89
N PHE A 721 -8.84 -9.36 13.65
CA PHE A 721 -7.92 -8.98 14.73
C PHE A 721 -8.47 -7.85 15.61
N GLU A 722 -9.20 -6.89 15.04
CA GLU A 722 -9.83 -5.79 15.78
C GLU A 722 -10.98 -6.24 16.68
N SER A 723 -11.61 -7.35 16.32
CA SER A 723 -12.76 -7.92 17.01
C SER A 723 -12.37 -9.12 17.89
N ALA A 724 -11.12 -9.59 17.79
CA ALA A 724 -10.60 -10.76 18.50
C ALA A 724 -11.01 -10.82 19.98
N THR A 725 -11.56 -11.96 20.40
CA THR A 725 -12.02 -12.16 21.78
C THR A 725 -10.83 -12.30 22.74
N ASP A 726 -10.77 -11.50 23.80
CA ASP A 726 -9.70 -11.60 24.80
C ASP A 726 -9.78 -12.91 25.60
N PHE A 727 -8.77 -13.77 25.42
CA PHE A 727 -8.62 -15.05 26.08
C PHE A 727 -8.03 -14.92 27.50
N SER A 728 -7.56 -13.73 27.90
CA SER A 728 -6.73 -13.55 29.11
C SER A 728 -7.39 -14.01 30.42
N ASP A 729 -8.71 -13.86 30.51
CA ASP A 729 -9.55 -14.27 31.65
C ASP A 729 -10.32 -15.59 31.41
N LEU A 730 -10.18 -16.19 30.22
CA LEU A 730 -10.90 -17.40 29.82
C LEU A 730 -9.99 -18.62 30.04
N GLY A 731 -10.51 -19.62 30.76
CA GLY A 731 -9.77 -20.87 30.98
C GLY A 731 -9.82 -21.77 29.74
N ALA A 732 -11.03 -22.02 29.25
CA ALA A 732 -11.30 -22.64 27.97
C ALA A 732 -12.54 -21.96 27.35
N VAL A 733 -12.54 -21.81 26.03
CA VAL A 733 -13.65 -21.26 25.26
C VAL A 733 -14.29 -22.36 24.44
N ASN A 734 -15.63 -22.37 24.37
CA ASN A 734 -16.36 -23.22 23.43
C ASN A 734 -17.06 -22.32 22.42
N ALA A 735 -16.75 -22.51 21.13
CA ALA A 735 -17.28 -21.73 20.02
C ALA A 735 -17.48 -22.63 18.80
N THR A 736 -18.04 -22.12 17.72
CA THR A 736 -18.41 -22.87 16.51
C THR A 736 -17.89 -22.12 15.30
N ILE A 737 -17.35 -22.85 14.32
CA ILE A 737 -17.13 -22.30 12.96
C ILE A 737 -18.40 -22.59 12.16
N TYR A 738 -19.34 -21.64 12.06
CA TYR A 738 -20.59 -21.79 11.31
C TYR A 738 -21.24 -20.43 11.01
N PRO A 739 -21.63 -20.10 9.75
CA PRO A 739 -21.73 -20.98 8.59
C PRO A 739 -20.38 -21.30 7.93
N SER A 740 -20.41 -21.90 6.74
CA SER A 740 -19.20 -22.22 5.95
C SER A 740 -18.38 -20.95 5.77
N GLY A 741 -17.06 -20.96 5.96
CA GLY A 741 -16.23 -19.76 5.76
C GLY A 741 -16.14 -18.80 6.96
N ASP A 742 -16.71 -19.17 8.11
CA ASP A 742 -16.55 -18.49 9.39
C ASP A 742 -15.11 -18.60 9.95
N LEU A 743 -14.68 -17.59 10.72
CA LEU A 743 -13.34 -17.46 11.30
C LEU A 743 -13.43 -16.91 12.71
N ASP A 744 -12.72 -17.52 13.65
CA ASP A 744 -12.70 -17.06 15.03
C ASP A 744 -11.31 -16.56 15.43
N PHE A 745 -11.21 -15.30 15.85
CA PHE A 745 -9.99 -14.68 16.39
C PHE A 745 -10.06 -14.51 17.91
N TYR A 746 -8.93 -14.76 18.56
CA TYR A 746 -8.71 -14.59 19.99
C TYR A 746 -7.45 -13.79 20.23
N THR A 747 -7.39 -13.02 21.32
CA THR A 747 -6.21 -12.22 21.66
C THR A 747 -5.78 -12.46 23.11
N PHE A 748 -4.48 -12.42 23.41
CA PHE A 748 -3.96 -12.55 24.78
C PHE A 748 -2.55 -11.96 24.93
N GLY A 749 -2.23 -11.49 26.14
CA GLY A 749 -0.90 -11.00 26.48
C GLY A 749 -0.05 -12.11 27.11
N ALA A 750 1.07 -12.47 26.49
CA ALA A 750 2.00 -13.49 26.99
C ALA A 750 3.36 -12.91 27.39
N GLY A 751 3.93 -13.41 28.49
CA GLY A 751 5.33 -13.18 28.85
C GLY A 751 6.30 -14.07 28.06
N ALA A 752 7.60 -13.82 28.19
CA ALA A 752 8.63 -14.67 27.61
C ALA A 752 8.58 -16.10 28.19
N GLY A 753 8.44 -17.10 27.31
CA GLY A 753 8.22 -18.50 27.65
C GLY A 753 7.37 -19.24 26.60
N PRO A 754 7.08 -20.53 26.82
CA PRO A 754 6.25 -21.29 25.89
C PRO A 754 4.80 -20.78 25.86
N ILE A 755 4.22 -20.75 24.67
CA ILE A 755 2.80 -20.58 24.37
C ILE A 755 2.31 -21.92 23.79
N LEU A 756 1.34 -22.53 24.45
CA LEU A 756 0.74 -23.80 24.05
C LEU A 756 -0.75 -23.60 23.82
N ILE A 757 -1.19 -23.72 22.58
CA ILE A 757 -2.60 -23.62 22.17
C ILE A 757 -3.12 -25.04 21.98
N ASN A 758 -4.14 -25.44 22.73
CA ASN A 758 -4.81 -26.73 22.60
C ASN A 758 -6.25 -26.51 22.08
N LEU A 759 -6.57 -27.14 20.96
CA LEU A 759 -7.90 -27.12 20.36
C LEU A 759 -8.48 -28.53 20.38
N THR A 760 -9.68 -28.68 20.94
CA THR A 760 -10.49 -29.90 20.86
C THR A 760 -11.55 -29.72 19.77
N LEU A 761 -11.55 -30.61 18.79
CA LEU A 761 -12.35 -30.48 17.57
C LEU A 761 -13.80 -30.95 17.77
N PRO A 762 -14.78 -30.39 17.04
CA PRO A 762 -16.18 -30.80 17.13
C PRO A 762 -16.39 -32.23 16.65
N PRO A 763 -17.22 -33.04 17.31
CA PRO A 763 -17.53 -34.40 16.87
C PRO A 763 -18.39 -34.41 15.60
N ASP A 764 -18.07 -35.33 14.68
CA ASP A 764 -18.83 -35.63 13.47
C ASP A 764 -18.87 -37.16 13.23
N GLY A 765 -19.86 -37.82 13.83
CA GLY A 765 -19.99 -39.27 13.78
C GLY A 765 -18.85 -39.98 14.52
N PHE A 766 -18.10 -40.83 13.82
CA PHE A 766 -16.91 -41.52 14.35
C PHE A 766 -15.62 -40.68 14.25
N TYR A 767 -15.70 -39.48 13.66
CA TYR A 767 -14.59 -38.57 13.42
C TYR A 767 -14.85 -37.20 14.07
N PHE A 768 -13.98 -36.23 13.83
CA PHE A 768 -14.10 -34.84 14.25
C PHE A 768 -13.93 -33.90 13.05
N LYS A 769 -14.52 -32.71 13.08
CA LYS A 769 -14.33 -31.69 12.03
C LYS A 769 -12.90 -31.17 12.04
N GLY A 770 -12.27 -31.12 10.87
CA GLY A 770 -10.88 -30.68 10.76
C GLY A 770 -10.74 -29.15 10.72
N TYR A 771 -10.18 -28.56 11.79
CA TYR A 771 -9.90 -27.13 11.91
C TYR A 771 -8.40 -26.84 12.07
N SER A 772 -7.98 -25.68 11.54
CA SER A 772 -6.62 -25.16 11.62
C SER A 772 -6.47 -24.13 12.72
N VAL A 773 -5.22 -23.98 13.20
CA VAL A 773 -4.84 -22.99 14.22
C VAL A 773 -3.66 -22.19 13.71
N THR A 774 -3.79 -20.86 13.70
CA THR A 774 -2.70 -19.94 13.34
C THR A 774 -2.47 -18.92 14.44
N LEU A 775 -1.21 -18.68 14.80
CA LEU A 775 -0.75 -17.73 15.81
C LEU A 775 -0.04 -16.56 15.13
N TYR A 776 -0.41 -15.34 15.54
CA TYR A 776 0.09 -14.09 15.01
C TYR A 776 0.73 -13.21 16.09
N ASP A 777 1.69 -12.38 15.69
CA ASP A 777 2.25 -11.33 16.53
C ASP A 777 1.41 -10.03 16.51
N LEU A 778 1.86 -9.00 17.24
CA LEU A 778 1.21 -7.68 17.31
C LEU A 778 1.18 -6.92 15.96
N ASN A 779 2.00 -7.32 14.98
CA ASN A 779 2.00 -6.75 13.63
C ASN A 779 1.22 -7.63 12.64
N HIS A 780 0.47 -8.63 13.13
CA HIS A 780 -0.31 -9.60 12.36
C HIS A 780 0.54 -10.51 11.46
N ASN A 781 1.85 -10.63 11.72
CA ASN A 781 2.66 -11.62 11.03
C ASN A 781 2.35 -13.01 11.58
N THR A 782 2.17 -13.98 10.69
CA THR A 782 2.10 -15.39 11.09
C THR A 782 3.44 -15.82 11.69
N ILE A 783 3.44 -16.20 12.97
CA ILE A 783 4.66 -16.66 13.67
C ILE A 783 4.66 -18.17 13.92
N ALA A 784 3.48 -18.80 13.89
CA ALA A 784 3.34 -20.25 13.89
C ALA A 784 1.96 -20.64 13.34
N SER A 785 1.88 -21.76 12.64
CA SER A 785 0.62 -22.38 12.23
C SER A 785 0.72 -23.88 12.39
N LEU A 786 -0.41 -24.53 12.67
CA LEU A 786 -0.54 -25.98 12.72
C LEU A 786 -1.57 -26.40 11.67
N PRO A 787 -1.14 -26.99 10.54
CA PRO A 787 -2.06 -27.50 9.54
C PRO A 787 -2.87 -28.68 10.11
N THR A 788 -4.11 -28.82 9.65
CA THR A 788 -5.05 -29.85 10.12
C THR A 788 -4.68 -31.23 9.56
N ALA A 789 -4.62 -32.28 10.38
CA ALA A 789 -4.49 -33.65 9.87
C ALA A 789 -5.86 -34.18 9.44
N PHE A 790 -6.01 -34.73 8.24
CA PHE A 790 -7.29 -35.24 7.71
C PHE A 790 -7.27 -36.76 7.49
N ASP A 791 -8.41 -37.41 7.70
CA ASP A 791 -8.59 -38.85 7.54
C ASP A 791 -9.44 -39.18 6.30
N GLY A 792 -8.93 -40.08 5.44
CA GLY A 792 -9.69 -40.68 4.33
C GLY A 792 -9.23 -40.24 2.94
N PRO A 793 -9.90 -40.69 1.86
CA PRO A 793 -9.50 -40.42 0.46
C PRO A 793 -9.60 -38.93 0.05
N ASN A 794 -10.12 -38.07 0.94
CA ASN A 794 -10.26 -36.63 0.75
C ASN A 794 -9.13 -35.82 1.42
N GLY A 795 -8.18 -36.48 2.09
CA GLY A 795 -6.91 -35.91 2.52
C GLY A 795 -5.80 -36.42 1.60
N ASN A 796 -5.13 -35.54 0.87
CA ASN A 796 -3.95 -35.90 0.06
C ASN A 796 -2.70 -36.03 0.95
N GLU A 797 -1.57 -36.49 0.39
CA GLU A 797 -0.27 -36.63 1.09
C GLU A 797 0.26 -35.31 1.73
N PHE A 798 -0.42 -34.19 1.49
CA PHE A 798 -0.10 -32.84 1.95
C PHE A 798 -1.03 -32.31 3.05
N ASN A 799 -1.93 -33.12 3.63
CA ASN A 799 -2.91 -32.69 4.64
C ASN A 799 -3.84 -31.56 4.15
N LEU A 800 -4.34 -31.63 2.91
CA LEU A 800 -5.29 -30.66 2.36
C LEU A 800 -6.71 -31.24 2.26
N CYS A 801 -7.72 -30.40 2.46
CA CYS A 801 -9.14 -30.73 2.52
C CYS A 801 -9.84 -30.66 1.15
N ALA A 802 -10.75 -31.61 0.87
CA ALA A 802 -11.76 -31.45 -0.18
C ALA A 802 -12.83 -30.41 0.25
N GLN A 803 -13.14 -29.44 -0.62
CA GLN A 803 -13.85 -28.17 -0.35
C GLN A 803 -15.01 -28.12 0.66
N THR A 804 -15.70 -29.20 1.04
CA THR A 804 -16.99 -29.12 1.77
C THR A 804 -17.18 -30.00 3.01
N ASP A 805 -16.35 -31.03 3.28
CA ASP A 805 -16.60 -31.91 4.46
C ASP A 805 -15.38 -32.72 4.91
N CYS A 806 -14.40 -32.07 5.54
CA CYS A 806 -13.20 -32.73 6.05
C CYS A 806 -13.28 -33.11 7.51
N LYS A 807 -12.76 -34.31 7.77
CA LYS A 807 -12.82 -34.98 9.06
C LYS A 807 -11.46 -35.54 9.43
N THR A 808 -11.27 -35.75 10.71
CA THR A 808 -10.04 -36.30 11.29
C THR A 808 -10.37 -37.24 12.44
N SER A 809 -9.54 -38.27 12.65
CA SER A 809 -9.61 -39.10 13.87
C SER A 809 -9.00 -38.39 15.07
N GLN A 810 -8.25 -37.30 14.85
CA GLN A 810 -7.65 -36.53 15.92
C GLN A 810 -8.70 -35.69 16.62
N GLN A 811 -9.04 -36.05 17.85
CA GLN A 811 -9.95 -35.24 18.66
C GLN A 811 -9.33 -33.90 19.09
N LYS A 812 -8.00 -33.83 19.19
CA LYS A 812 -7.27 -32.69 19.75
C LYS A 812 -6.04 -32.37 18.91
N VAL A 813 -5.82 -31.08 18.69
CA VAL A 813 -4.62 -30.53 18.04
C VAL A 813 -3.96 -29.52 18.98
N ALA A 814 -2.63 -29.42 18.92
CA ALA A 814 -1.87 -28.56 19.83
C ALA A 814 -0.70 -27.84 19.11
N LEU A 815 -0.71 -26.51 19.12
CA LEU A 815 0.36 -25.66 18.60
C LEU A 815 1.27 -25.23 19.76
N ASN A 816 2.59 -25.42 19.61
CA ASN A 816 3.58 -25.02 20.61
C ASN A 816 4.56 -24.01 19.99
N TYR A 817 4.67 -22.84 20.61
CA TYR A 817 5.55 -21.75 20.18
C TYR A 817 6.41 -21.26 21.35
N LEU A 818 7.72 -21.11 21.13
CA LEU A 818 8.63 -20.58 22.15
C LEU A 818 8.75 -19.06 21.98
N ASN A 819 8.12 -18.30 22.87
CA ASN A 819 8.14 -16.84 22.81
C ASN A 819 9.35 -16.25 23.56
N ASP A 820 10.20 -15.52 22.84
CA ASP A 820 11.42 -14.90 23.40
C ASP A 820 11.14 -13.63 24.20
N ASN A 821 10.10 -12.86 23.86
CA ASN A 821 9.84 -11.53 24.43
C ASN A 821 8.38 -11.35 24.86
N PRO A 822 8.09 -10.67 25.98
CA PRO A 822 6.71 -10.37 26.36
C PRO A 822 6.00 -9.54 25.28
N GLY A 823 4.74 -9.86 24.97
CA GLY A 823 3.99 -9.23 23.89
C GLY A 823 2.50 -9.61 23.86
N GLN A 824 1.76 -8.96 22.96
CA GLN A 824 0.38 -9.32 22.61
C GLN A 824 0.40 -10.29 21.43
N PHE A 825 -0.49 -11.27 21.46
CA PHE A 825 -0.62 -12.31 20.44
C PHE A 825 -2.08 -12.50 20.04
N PHE A 826 -2.28 -12.99 18.81
CA PHE A 826 -3.61 -13.34 18.30
C PHE A 826 -3.62 -14.78 17.81
N VAL A 827 -4.75 -15.47 17.98
CA VAL A 827 -4.96 -16.84 17.53
C VAL A 827 -6.20 -16.88 16.67
N GLN A 828 -6.07 -17.44 15.47
CA GLN A 828 -7.17 -17.71 14.57
C GLN A 828 -7.50 -19.21 14.58
N ILE A 829 -8.79 -19.51 14.60
CA ILE A 829 -9.37 -20.83 14.35
C ILE A 829 -10.17 -20.76 13.06
N SER A 830 -9.94 -21.70 12.15
CA SER A 830 -10.64 -21.77 10.86
C SER A 830 -10.93 -23.20 10.45
N GLY A 831 -11.82 -23.40 9.48
CA GLY A 831 -11.84 -24.64 8.70
C GLY A 831 -10.46 -24.92 8.10
N GLY A 832 -10.09 -26.20 8.01
CA GLY A 832 -8.74 -26.54 7.54
C GLY A 832 -8.51 -26.19 6.05
N PRO A 833 -7.26 -26.09 5.58
CA PRO A 833 -6.91 -25.59 4.25
C PRO A 833 -7.39 -26.53 3.13
N THR A 834 -7.76 -25.97 1.97
CA THR A 834 -8.23 -26.77 0.82
C THR A 834 -7.11 -27.13 -0.15
N ALA A 835 -7.35 -28.13 -1.01
CA ALA A 835 -6.44 -28.48 -2.10
C ALA A 835 -6.34 -27.42 -3.22
N ASN A 836 -7.22 -26.40 -3.22
CA ASN A 836 -7.27 -25.34 -4.24
C ASN A 836 -6.69 -24.01 -3.73
N GLY A 837 -5.70 -24.04 -2.83
CA GLY A 837 -5.04 -22.81 -2.33
C GLY A 837 -5.89 -21.91 -1.41
N GLY A 838 -7.18 -22.22 -1.20
CA GLY A 838 -8.03 -21.50 -0.25
C GLY A 838 -7.69 -21.81 1.21
N SER A 839 -7.55 -20.76 2.02
CA SER A 839 -7.21 -20.79 3.46
C SER A 839 -8.32 -21.24 4.42
N ASN A 840 -9.56 -21.37 3.94
CA ASN A 840 -10.67 -21.91 4.73
C ASN A 840 -11.45 -22.89 3.86
N SER A 841 -11.55 -24.15 4.27
CA SER A 841 -12.49 -25.08 3.64
C SER A 841 -13.92 -24.72 4.02
N GLY A 842 -14.89 -25.21 3.25
CA GLY A 842 -16.30 -25.10 3.62
C GLY A 842 -16.70 -25.92 4.86
N VAL A 843 -15.72 -26.36 5.66
CA VAL A 843 -15.90 -27.15 6.87
C VAL A 843 -16.44 -26.26 7.97
N ASN A 844 -17.68 -26.52 8.34
CA ASN A 844 -18.36 -25.86 9.43
C ASN A 844 -19.00 -26.88 10.38
N SER A 845 -19.43 -26.40 11.54
CA SER A 845 -20.10 -27.22 12.55
C SER A 845 -20.96 -26.36 13.45
N THR A 846 -22.22 -26.77 13.64
CA THR A 846 -23.04 -26.22 14.73
C THR A 846 -22.68 -26.83 16.09
N ALA A 847 -21.85 -27.88 16.14
CA ALA A 847 -21.27 -28.41 17.36
C ALA A 847 -19.97 -27.67 17.69
N SER A 848 -19.77 -27.33 18.97
CA SER A 848 -18.66 -26.50 19.40
C SER A 848 -17.31 -27.21 19.39
N TYR A 849 -16.25 -26.48 19.04
CA TYR A 849 -14.88 -26.81 19.43
C TYR A 849 -14.61 -26.30 20.85
N SER A 850 -13.49 -26.71 21.44
CA SER A 850 -13.00 -26.17 22.72
C SER A 850 -11.54 -25.71 22.62
N LEU A 851 -11.28 -24.43 22.87
CA LEU A 851 -9.96 -23.80 22.82
C LEU A 851 -9.41 -23.54 24.22
N SER A 852 -8.16 -23.90 24.47
CA SER A 852 -7.40 -23.51 25.67
C SER A 852 -6.00 -23.06 25.34
N ILE A 853 -5.51 -21.99 25.97
CA ILE A 853 -4.19 -21.42 25.72
C ILE A 853 -3.41 -21.36 27.04
N ASP A 854 -2.34 -22.13 27.12
CA ASP A 854 -1.39 -22.14 28.22
C ASP A 854 -0.19 -21.25 27.88
N TYR A 855 0.07 -20.24 28.70
CA TYR A 855 1.18 -19.31 28.51
C TYR A 855 1.63 -18.73 29.85
N LYS A 856 2.84 -18.17 29.86
CA LYS A 856 3.38 -17.52 31.06
C LYS A 856 2.73 -16.15 31.27
N LYS A 857 1.89 -16.03 32.31
CA LYS A 857 1.29 -14.75 32.75
C LYS A 857 2.23 -14.03 33.73
N PRO A 858 3.06 -13.06 33.28
CA PRO A 858 2.86 -11.61 33.59
C PRO A 858 3.27 -10.66 32.43
N GLY A 859 2.63 -9.48 32.35
CA GLY A 859 2.21 -8.92 31.05
C GLY A 859 2.80 -7.59 30.53
N ALA A 860 2.22 -7.13 29.41
CA ALA A 860 2.65 -6.00 28.58
C ALA A 860 2.54 -4.62 29.25
N VAL A 861 2.03 -4.54 30.50
CA VAL A 861 1.97 -3.29 31.27
C VAL A 861 3.24 -3.14 32.11
N ALA A 862 4.04 -2.14 31.78
CA ALA A 862 5.13 -1.70 32.65
C ALA A 862 4.53 -0.96 33.85
N ALA A 863 4.57 -1.56 35.04
CA ALA A 863 4.14 -0.90 36.27
C ALA A 863 5.16 -1.04 37.40
N GLY A 864 5.22 -0.04 38.29
CA GLY A 864 6.17 -0.03 39.41
C GLY A 864 5.76 0.92 40.53
N VAL A 865 6.14 0.57 41.77
CA VAL A 865 5.93 1.44 42.94
C VAL A 865 6.89 2.63 42.86
N VAL A 866 6.34 3.84 42.73
CA VAL A 866 7.10 5.11 42.62
C VAL A 866 7.04 5.95 43.88
N GLY A 867 6.03 5.74 44.72
CA GLY A 867 5.90 6.39 46.02
C GLY A 867 5.74 5.33 47.10
N ALA A 868 6.86 4.88 47.64
CA ALA A 868 6.92 3.83 48.65
C ALA A 868 6.46 4.34 50.03
N SER A 869 5.22 4.04 50.42
CA SER A 869 4.64 4.43 51.71
C SER A 869 3.76 3.31 52.24
N PHE A 870 4.01 2.88 53.48
CA PHE A 870 3.27 1.79 54.10
C PHE A 870 1.75 2.05 54.03
N ASP A 871 1.03 1.13 53.39
CA ASP A 871 -0.42 1.16 53.16
C ASP A 871 -0.93 2.38 52.36
N ASN A 872 -0.05 3.11 51.68
CA ASN A 872 -0.39 4.28 50.86
C ASN A 872 0.56 4.38 49.65
N ASP A 873 0.91 3.22 49.07
CA ASP A 873 1.84 3.13 47.94
C ASP A 873 1.26 3.80 46.69
N ARG A 874 2.14 4.45 45.92
CA ARG A 874 1.82 4.99 44.59
C ARG A 874 2.48 4.15 43.51
N ILE A 875 1.73 3.83 42.46
CA ILE A 875 2.14 2.97 41.36
C ILE A 875 2.03 3.75 40.05
N ASP A 876 3.10 3.78 39.27
CA ASP A 876 3.03 4.24 37.87
C ASP A 876 2.82 3.05 36.96
N PHE A 877 2.05 3.24 35.89
CA PHE A 877 1.88 2.27 34.83
C PHE A 877 2.04 2.91 33.45
N SER A 878 2.50 2.12 32.48
CA SER A 878 2.59 2.47 31.07
C SER A 878 2.42 1.21 30.23
N LEU A 879 1.61 1.28 29.18
CA LEU A 879 1.40 0.19 28.23
C LEU A 879 1.25 0.75 26.82
N ARG A 880 1.80 0.05 25.83
CA ARG A 880 1.69 0.43 24.42
C ARG A 880 0.46 -0.24 23.82
N VAL A 881 -0.43 0.56 23.25
CA VAL A 881 -1.61 0.18 22.47
C VAL A 881 -1.38 0.72 21.06
N THR A 882 -0.63 -0.02 20.24
CA THR A 882 -0.45 0.33 18.83
C THR A 882 -1.77 0.16 18.10
N THR A 883 -2.25 1.21 17.44
CA THR A 883 -3.32 1.13 16.45
C THR A 883 -2.92 1.98 15.24
N TYR A 884 -3.07 1.40 14.05
CA TYR A 884 -2.60 1.98 12.79
C TYR A 884 -3.57 3.04 12.23
N THR A 885 -4.83 3.04 12.66
CA THR A 885 -5.80 4.05 12.25
C THR A 885 -5.95 5.11 13.34
N GLN A 886 -6.16 6.37 12.94
CA GLN A 886 -6.45 7.51 13.82
C GLN A 886 -7.79 7.37 14.59
N PHE A 887 -8.37 6.16 14.62
CA PHE A 887 -9.73 5.88 15.01
C PHE A 887 -9.91 4.70 15.97
N GLN A 888 -8.88 3.95 16.35
CA GLN A 888 -8.95 3.04 17.51
C GLN A 888 -8.24 3.71 18.70
N ASP A 889 -8.81 4.81 19.20
CA ASP A 889 -8.36 5.50 20.42
C ASP A 889 -8.76 4.65 21.64
N TYR A 890 -7.88 3.74 22.09
CA TYR A 890 -8.05 3.14 23.41
C TYR A 890 -7.82 4.20 24.48
N ARG A 891 -8.89 4.55 25.20
CA ARG A 891 -8.83 5.47 26.34
C ARG A 891 -8.80 4.69 27.63
N PHE A 892 -8.01 5.13 28.60
CA PHE A 892 -8.01 4.54 29.93
C PHE A 892 -9.44 4.53 30.50
N ALA A 893 -9.95 3.34 30.83
CA ALA A 893 -11.26 3.17 31.45
C ALA A 893 -11.13 3.10 32.97
N TYR A 894 -10.46 2.06 33.47
CA TYR A 894 -10.18 1.88 34.89
C TYR A 894 -8.97 0.97 35.09
N ALA A 895 -8.49 0.94 36.32
CA ALA A 895 -7.53 -0.07 36.78
C ALA A 895 -8.14 -0.89 37.91
N GLN A 896 -7.59 -2.08 38.15
CA GLN A 896 -7.90 -2.88 39.33
C GLN A 896 -6.69 -3.67 39.81
N LEU A 897 -6.72 -4.16 41.05
CA LEU A 897 -5.67 -5.01 41.58
C LEU A 897 -6.08 -6.48 41.59
N ARG A 898 -5.11 -7.34 41.29
CA ARG A 898 -5.21 -8.79 41.49
C ARG A 898 -4.22 -9.27 42.53
N ASN A 899 -4.58 -10.35 43.24
CA ASN A 899 -3.72 -10.97 44.25
C ASN A 899 -2.70 -11.95 43.64
N GLN A 900 -1.90 -12.63 44.48
CA GLN A 900 -0.90 -13.62 44.03
C GLN A 900 -1.48 -14.84 43.29
N SER A 901 -2.79 -15.07 43.39
CA SER A 901 -3.51 -16.12 42.66
C SER A 901 -4.22 -15.59 41.41
N MET A 902 -3.98 -14.33 41.02
CA MET A 902 -4.66 -13.62 39.92
C MET A 902 -6.16 -13.41 40.14
N SER A 903 -6.67 -13.60 41.36
CA SER A 903 -8.05 -13.27 41.68
C SER A 903 -8.20 -11.77 41.88
N VAL A 904 -9.28 -11.20 41.35
CA VAL A 904 -9.62 -9.77 41.51
C VAL A 904 -9.79 -9.44 42.99
N LEU A 905 -9.15 -8.36 43.44
CA LEU A 905 -9.34 -7.84 44.79
C LEU A 905 -10.61 -6.98 44.84
N PRO A 906 -11.60 -7.31 45.70
CA PRO A 906 -12.84 -6.56 45.82
C PRO A 906 -12.58 -5.07 46.09
N ASN A 907 -13.40 -4.18 45.52
CA ASN A 907 -13.33 -2.73 45.72
C ASN A 907 -11.96 -2.11 45.37
N THR A 908 -11.23 -2.66 44.41
CA THR A 908 -10.00 -2.06 43.87
C THR A 908 -10.15 -1.51 42.45
N ARG A 909 -11.36 -1.56 41.88
CA ARG A 909 -11.67 -0.95 40.59
C ARG A 909 -11.78 0.56 40.75
N THR A 910 -11.09 1.36 39.94
CA THR A 910 -10.93 2.81 40.20
C THR A 910 -12.05 3.74 39.72
N HIS A 911 -13.06 3.26 38.99
CA HIS A 911 -14.11 4.09 38.37
C HIS A 911 -15.51 3.46 38.44
N ASP A 912 -15.83 2.71 39.50
CA ASP A 912 -17.19 2.17 39.67
C ASP A 912 -18.05 3.07 40.58
N PRO A 913 -19.03 3.82 40.06
CA PRO A 913 -19.86 4.71 40.87
C PRO A 913 -20.76 3.97 41.86
N ALA A 914 -20.98 2.66 41.69
CA ALA A 914 -21.80 1.84 42.59
C ALA A 914 -21.02 1.38 43.84
N LEU A 915 -19.68 1.54 43.85
CA LEU A 915 -18.80 1.08 44.92
C LEU A 915 -18.24 2.28 45.71
N ALA A 916 -19.03 2.80 46.63
CA ALA A 916 -18.61 3.89 47.52
C ALA A 916 -17.55 3.41 48.54
N SER A 917 -16.27 3.26 48.14
CA SER A 917 -15.03 3.23 48.97
C SER A 917 -13.86 2.52 48.27
N ASP A 918 -13.52 2.90 47.02
CA ASP A 918 -12.44 2.27 46.26
C ASP A 918 -11.09 2.30 47.00
N TYR A 919 -10.47 1.14 47.16
CA TYR A 919 -9.17 0.95 47.83
C TYR A 919 -7.97 1.23 46.91
N LEU A 920 -8.24 1.55 45.65
CA LEU A 920 -7.29 2.00 44.64
C LEU A 920 -7.88 3.25 43.97
N THR A 921 -7.09 4.32 43.87
CA THR A 921 -7.54 5.58 43.26
C THR A 921 -6.67 5.94 42.06
N VAL A 922 -7.27 6.44 40.98
CA VAL A 922 -6.53 7.04 39.87
C VAL A 922 -6.08 8.44 40.28
N LEU A 923 -4.77 8.68 40.28
CA LEU A 923 -4.19 10.02 40.45
C LEU A 923 -4.09 10.75 39.11
N SER A 924 -3.74 10.04 38.03
CA SER A 924 -3.69 10.57 36.67
C SER A 924 -3.74 9.45 35.64
N SER A 925 -4.27 9.74 34.46
CA SER A 925 -4.13 8.89 33.27
C SER A 925 -3.98 9.77 32.02
N VAL A 926 -3.22 9.27 31.04
CA VAL A 926 -2.96 9.91 29.75
C VAL A 926 -2.96 8.81 28.68
N SER A 927 -3.74 9.02 27.62
CA SER A 927 -3.71 8.22 26.39
C SER A 927 -3.11 9.09 25.28
N ALA A 928 -1.90 8.76 24.83
CA ALA A 928 -1.19 9.52 23.80
C ALA A 928 -0.20 8.65 23.01
N LEU A 929 -0.11 8.87 21.70
CA LEU A 929 0.87 8.22 20.80
C LEU A 929 0.90 6.68 20.91
N GLY A 930 -0.28 6.06 20.92
CA GLY A 930 -0.40 4.60 21.08
C GLY A 930 0.13 4.08 22.41
N THR A 931 0.09 4.91 23.46
CA THR A 931 0.49 4.54 24.82
C THR A 931 -0.55 5.03 25.81
N ILE A 932 -0.92 4.17 26.76
CA ILE A 932 -1.71 4.56 27.93
C ILE A 932 -0.80 4.50 29.14
N SER A 933 -0.68 5.63 29.83
CA SER A 933 0.12 5.76 31.04
C SER A 933 -0.69 6.42 32.15
N GLY A 934 -0.31 6.17 33.40
CA GLY A 934 -1.00 6.77 34.52
C GLY A 934 -0.37 6.43 35.85
N ARG A 935 -1.00 6.96 36.90
CA ARG A 935 -0.56 6.81 38.29
C ARG A 935 -1.75 6.44 39.15
N LEU A 936 -1.55 5.45 40.00
CA LEU A 936 -2.52 4.89 40.93
C LEU A 936 -2.02 5.08 42.38
N ALA A 937 -2.93 5.12 43.35
CA ALA A 937 -2.61 5.17 44.77
C ALA A 937 -3.47 4.20 45.58
N LEU A 938 -2.84 3.47 46.50
CA LEU A 938 -3.55 2.67 47.50
C LEU A 938 -4.16 3.56 48.59
N VAL A 939 -5.35 3.21 49.06
CA VAL A 939 -5.98 3.88 50.20
C VAL A 939 -5.47 3.28 51.52
N THR A 940 -5.12 4.16 52.46
CA THR A 940 -4.71 3.81 53.83
C THR A 940 -5.57 2.72 54.46
N GLY A 941 -4.93 1.75 55.12
CA GLY A 941 -5.57 0.56 55.72
C GLY A 941 -5.64 -0.66 54.81
N PHE A 942 -5.03 -0.64 53.62
CA PHE A 942 -5.03 -1.76 52.67
C PHE A 942 -4.62 -3.09 53.31
N ALA A 943 -3.55 -3.13 54.12
CA ALA A 943 -3.10 -4.37 54.75
C ALA A 943 -4.05 -4.91 55.83
N SER A 944 -4.87 -4.06 56.44
CA SER A 944 -5.91 -4.49 57.39
C SER A 944 -7.09 -5.14 56.66
N ARG A 945 -7.42 -4.63 55.47
CA ARG A 945 -8.54 -5.11 54.64
C ARG A 945 -8.20 -6.38 53.86
N PHE A 946 -6.97 -6.49 53.39
CA PHE A 946 -6.45 -7.64 52.66
C PHE A 946 -5.27 -8.31 53.39
N PRO A 947 -5.51 -8.89 54.57
CA PRO A 947 -4.45 -9.40 55.42
C PRO A 947 -3.58 -10.49 54.76
N SER A 948 -4.16 -11.28 53.86
CA SER A 948 -3.51 -12.38 53.13
C SER A 948 -2.72 -11.94 51.90
N VAL A 949 -2.79 -10.66 51.51
CA VAL A 949 -2.19 -10.14 50.28
C VAL A 949 -0.85 -9.47 50.60
N GLY A 950 0.21 -9.94 49.94
CA GLY A 950 1.55 -9.34 50.00
C GLY A 950 1.99 -8.82 48.63
N THR A 951 1.80 -9.63 47.60
CA THR A 951 2.09 -9.31 46.20
C THR A 951 0.79 -8.96 45.46
N VAL A 952 0.82 -7.90 44.65
CA VAL A 952 -0.30 -7.48 43.80
C VAL A 952 0.11 -7.33 42.34
N PHE A 953 -0.86 -7.36 41.45
CA PHE A 953 -0.71 -7.04 40.03
C PHE A 953 -1.67 -5.91 39.67
N VAL A 954 -1.23 -5.02 38.79
CA VAL A 954 -2.09 -3.98 38.21
C VAL A 954 -2.63 -4.47 36.89
N GLU A 955 -3.94 -4.41 36.73
CA GLU A 955 -4.62 -4.62 35.46
C GLU A 955 -5.17 -3.31 34.94
N ILE A 956 -4.97 -3.03 33.65
CA ILE A 956 -5.44 -1.80 33.02
C ILE A 956 -6.51 -2.14 32.00
N PHE A 957 -7.64 -1.43 32.06
CA PHE A 957 -8.72 -1.55 31.09
C PHE A 957 -8.80 -0.31 30.22
N GLY A 958 -9.13 -0.51 28.97
CA GLY A 958 -9.36 0.55 28.00
C GLY A 958 -10.72 0.45 27.36
N THR A 959 -11.30 1.61 27.03
CA THR A 959 -12.50 1.71 26.21
C THR A 959 -12.08 1.97 24.77
N ASN A 960 -12.52 1.13 23.84
CA ASN A 960 -12.33 1.32 22.41
C ASN A 960 -13.38 2.30 21.83
N LYS A 961 -13.29 2.63 20.54
CA LYS A 961 -14.26 3.52 19.88
C LYS A 961 -15.70 2.99 19.87
N ALA A 962 -15.88 1.67 19.88
CA ALA A 962 -17.18 1.02 19.98
C ALA A 962 -17.77 1.08 21.41
N SER A 963 -17.13 1.81 22.34
CA SER A 963 -17.50 1.88 23.76
C SER A 963 -17.43 0.54 24.51
N SER A 964 -16.79 -0.47 23.92
CA SER A 964 -16.48 -1.72 24.61
C SER A 964 -15.28 -1.52 25.53
N THR A 965 -15.36 -2.08 26.74
CA THR A 965 -14.27 -2.00 27.71
C THR A 965 -13.61 -3.36 27.84
N VAL A 966 -12.33 -3.42 27.50
CA VAL A 966 -11.52 -4.65 27.45
C VAL A 966 -10.27 -4.51 28.31
N SER A 967 -9.73 -5.64 28.77
CA SER A 967 -8.44 -5.66 29.47
C SER A 967 -7.32 -5.37 28.45
N LEU A 968 -6.45 -4.41 28.76
CA LEU A 968 -5.30 -4.05 27.92
C LEU A 968 -3.98 -4.65 28.43
N GLY A 969 -4.08 -5.49 29.46
CA GLY A 969 -2.96 -6.24 30.00
C GLY A 969 -2.75 -6.07 31.49
N LEU A 970 -1.89 -6.94 32.01
CA LEU A 970 -1.51 -7.03 33.41
C LEU A 970 -0.04 -6.66 33.60
N SER A 971 0.29 -6.10 34.76
CA SER A 971 1.67 -5.80 35.13
C SER A 971 2.48 -7.04 35.53
N HIS A 972 3.77 -6.80 35.77
CA HIS A 972 4.61 -7.69 36.57
C HIS A 972 4.19 -7.64 38.06
N PRO A 973 4.57 -8.64 38.89
CA PRO A 973 4.27 -8.63 40.32
C PRO A 973 4.87 -7.41 41.03
N LEU A 974 4.06 -6.76 41.88
CA LEU A 974 4.46 -5.62 42.70
C LEU A 974 4.45 -6.00 44.19
N ASN A 975 5.58 -5.81 44.86
CA ASN A 975 5.69 -5.97 46.31
C ASN A 975 5.35 -4.64 46.99
N LEU A 976 4.27 -4.62 47.76
CA LEU A 976 3.82 -3.44 48.50
C LEU A 976 4.80 -3.09 49.62
N THR A 977 4.88 -1.83 50.02
CA THR A 977 5.86 -1.46 51.05
C THR A 977 5.53 -2.05 52.40
N SER A 978 6.59 -2.35 53.15
CA SER A 978 6.51 -2.80 54.54
C SER A 978 7.21 -1.83 55.48
N SER A 979 6.67 -1.70 56.69
CA SER A 979 7.28 -0.98 57.81
C SER A 979 8.13 -1.89 58.71
N ARG A 980 8.17 -3.22 58.48
CA ARG A 980 8.86 -4.19 59.33
C ARG A 980 9.31 -5.44 58.57
N ALA A 981 10.12 -6.28 59.22
CA ALA A 981 10.35 -7.64 58.73
C ALA A 981 9.46 -8.63 59.49
N GLU A 982 8.68 -9.44 58.79
CA GLU A 982 7.72 -10.37 59.40
C GLU A 982 7.53 -11.65 58.55
N LEU A 983 7.15 -12.75 59.21
CA LEU A 983 6.63 -13.97 58.59
C LEU A 983 5.32 -14.34 59.29
N SER A 984 4.23 -14.44 58.51
CA SER A 984 2.91 -14.85 58.99
C SER A 984 2.26 -15.87 58.05
N ALA A 985 1.29 -16.62 58.58
CA ALA A 985 0.54 -17.63 57.83
C ALA A 985 -0.96 -17.35 57.96
N TRP A 986 -1.64 -17.22 56.82
CA TRP A 986 -3.08 -17.05 56.69
C TRP A 986 -3.73 -18.37 56.26
N ASN A 987 -4.92 -18.65 56.79
CA ASN A 987 -5.54 -19.97 56.71
C ASN A 987 -4.59 -21.08 57.18
N ASN A 988 -3.98 -20.87 58.36
CA ASN A 988 -2.93 -21.73 58.92
C ASN A 988 -3.47 -23.05 59.50
N VAL A 989 -4.76 -23.33 59.31
CA VAL A 989 -5.42 -24.63 59.52
C VAL A 989 -6.29 -24.87 58.28
N PHE A 990 -5.93 -25.82 57.42
CA PHE A 990 -6.63 -26.02 56.15
C PHE A 990 -6.69 -27.49 55.71
N ASN A 991 -7.68 -27.80 54.87
CA ASN A 991 -7.88 -29.10 54.24
C ASN A 991 -7.61 -29.08 52.72
N PRO A 992 -6.43 -29.57 52.28
CA PRO A 992 -6.09 -29.59 50.85
C PRO A 992 -6.98 -30.52 50.01
N LEU A 993 -7.67 -31.50 50.62
CA LEU A 993 -8.62 -32.36 49.88
C LEU A 993 -9.92 -31.64 49.54
N LYS A 994 -10.23 -30.53 50.22
CA LYS A 994 -11.34 -29.63 49.90
C LYS A 994 -10.93 -28.48 48.96
N GLY A 995 -9.71 -28.53 48.42
CA GLY A 995 -9.14 -27.45 47.61
C GLY A 995 -8.68 -26.24 48.42
N GLU A 996 -8.66 -26.31 49.75
CA GLU A 996 -8.17 -25.22 50.60
C GLU A 996 -6.64 -25.10 50.49
N LYS A 997 -6.13 -23.92 50.83
CA LYS A 997 -4.69 -23.60 50.79
C LYS A 997 -4.32 -22.70 51.96
N ALA A 998 -3.06 -22.75 52.40
CA ALA A 998 -2.51 -21.76 53.31
C ALA A 998 -1.70 -20.72 52.54
N THR A 999 -1.79 -19.46 52.94
CA THR A 999 -1.02 -18.35 52.33
C THR A 999 0.09 -17.93 53.29
N ILE A 1000 1.34 -18.02 52.83
CA ILE A 1000 2.51 -17.58 53.57
C ILE A 1000 2.82 -16.15 53.16
N LYS A 1001 2.74 -15.21 54.11
CA LYS A 1001 3.10 -13.81 53.90
C LYS A 1001 4.45 -13.54 54.52
N TYR A 1002 5.31 -12.84 53.78
CA TYR A 1002 6.61 -12.39 54.25
C TYR A 1002 6.80 -10.90 53.99
N GLU A 1003 7.54 -10.24 54.86
CA GLU A 1003 7.84 -8.81 54.75
C GLU A 1003 9.35 -8.59 54.95
N THR A 1004 9.95 -7.73 54.13
CA THR A 1004 11.38 -7.39 54.17
C THR A 1004 11.57 -5.88 54.07
N GLN A 1005 12.50 -5.32 54.85
CA GLN A 1005 12.81 -3.88 54.84
C GLN A 1005 13.93 -3.49 53.86
N SER A 1006 14.68 -4.47 53.36
CA SER A 1006 15.77 -4.27 52.41
C SER A 1006 15.77 -5.38 51.37
N PRO A 1007 16.15 -5.07 50.12
CA PRO A 1007 16.26 -6.08 49.07
C PRO A 1007 17.37 -7.09 49.41
N GLY A 1008 17.23 -8.31 48.92
CA GLY A 1008 18.25 -9.34 49.02
C GLY A 1008 17.69 -10.75 48.96
N ARG A 1009 18.55 -11.74 49.16
CA ARG A 1009 18.18 -13.16 49.08
C ARG A 1009 17.18 -13.57 50.17
N VAL A 1010 15.99 -13.99 49.75
CA VAL A 1010 14.93 -14.56 50.60
C VAL A 1010 14.83 -16.06 50.34
N SER A 1011 14.78 -16.85 51.41
CA SER A 1011 14.51 -18.30 51.35
C SER A 1011 13.40 -18.68 52.33
N ILE A 1012 12.31 -19.24 51.81
CA ILE A 1012 11.16 -19.75 52.56
C ILE A 1012 11.05 -21.25 52.29
N ARG A 1013 11.23 -22.06 53.35
CA ARG A 1013 11.26 -23.52 53.27
C ARG A 1013 10.30 -24.14 54.27
N LEU A 1014 9.65 -25.22 53.85
CA LEU A 1014 8.72 -26.02 54.65
C LEU A 1014 9.41 -27.26 55.19
N TYR A 1015 9.10 -27.59 56.45
CA TYR A 1015 9.56 -28.78 57.13
C TYR A 1015 8.42 -29.44 57.90
N THR A 1016 8.55 -30.73 58.16
CA THR A 1016 7.74 -31.44 59.17
C THR A 1016 8.15 -31.03 60.59
N LEU A 1017 7.37 -31.41 61.61
CA LEU A 1017 7.71 -31.17 63.01
C LEU A 1017 9.04 -31.81 63.46
N ASN A 1018 9.43 -32.95 62.87
CA ASN A 1018 10.73 -33.60 63.12
C ASN A 1018 11.89 -33.03 62.27
N GLY A 1019 11.65 -31.94 61.51
CA GLY A 1019 12.69 -31.23 60.76
C GLY A 1019 13.00 -31.79 59.37
N ALA A 1020 12.23 -32.75 58.86
CA ALA A 1020 12.38 -33.24 57.50
C ALA A 1020 11.90 -32.18 56.50
N PHE A 1021 12.68 -31.95 55.44
CA PHE A 1021 12.36 -30.99 54.39
C PHE A 1021 11.18 -31.46 53.54
N ILE A 1022 10.24 -30.56 53.27
CA ILE A 1022 9.03 -30.83 52.47
C ILE A 1022 9.11 -30.18 51.09
N SER A 1023 9.37 -28.87 51.07
CA SER A 1023 9.42 -28.07 49.85
C SER A 1023 10.07 -26.71 50.10
N THR A 1024 10.61 -26.10 49.05
CA THR A 1024 11.02 -24.70 49.03
C THR A 1024 9.91 -23.90 48.35
N LEU A 1025 9.36 -22.91 49.06
CA LEU A 1025 8.32 -22.03 48.52
C LEU A 1025 8.91 -20.80 47.83
N VAL A 1026 10.03 -20.29 48.35
CA VAL A 1026 10.76 -19.14 47.80
C VAL A 1026 12.26 -19.38 48.01
N ASP A 1027 13.10 -19.15 47.00
CA ASP A 1027 14.57 -19.07 47.12
C ASP A 1027 15.13 -18.20 45.98
N GLY A 1028 15.42 -16.94 46.27
CA GLY A 1028 15.90 -15.99 45.26
C GLY A 1028 16.12 -14.57 45.79
N GLU A 1029 16.68 -13.70 44.95
CA GLU A 1029 16.79 -12.26 45.22
C GLU A 1029 15.40 -11.61 45.13
N MET A 1030 14.96 -10.95 46.20
CA MET A 1030 13.67 -10.28 46.27
C MET A 1030 13.83 -8.78 46.54
N PRO A 1031 12.97 -7.92 45.97
CA PRO A 1031 12.93 -6.52 46.35
C PRO A 1031 12.38 -6.35 47.77
N ALA A 1032 12.68 -5.21 48.40
CA ALA A 1032 12.08 -4.85 49.69
C ALA A 1032 10.56 -4.75 49.57
N GLY A 1033 9.84 -5.07 50.64
CA GLY A 1033 8.39 -5.01 50.71
C GLY A 1033 7.73 -6.29 51.20
N LYS A 1034 6.42 -6.35 51.00
CA LYS A 1034 5.53 -7.46 51.33
C LYS A 1034 5.47 -8.41 50.13
N GLY A 1035 5.57 -9.71 50.41
CA GLY A 1035 5.35 -10.77 49.43
C GLY A 1035 4.45 -11.85 49.99
N SER A 1036 3.80 -12.61 49.10
CA SER A 1036 2.94 -13.73 49.47
C SER A 1036 3.16 -14.92 48.54
N VAL A 1037 3.04 -16.12 49.09
CA VAL A 1037 3.08 -17.38 48.34
C VAL A 1037 2.05 -18.35 48.91
N ASP A 1038 1.30 -19.02 48.03
CA ASP A 1038 0.31 -20.00 48.44
C ASP A 1038 0.91 -21.40 48.51
N TRP A 1039 0.47 -22.17 49.50
CA TRP A 1039 0.81 -23.58 49.65
C TRP A 1039 -0.44 -24.44 49.71
N HIS A 1040 -0.61 -25.29 48.70
CA HIS A 1040 -1.75 -26.20 48.54
C HIS A 1040 -1.58 -27.53 49.31
N GLY A 1041 -0.71 -27.56 50.32
CA GLY A 1041 -0.49 -28.78 51.11
C GLY A 1041 0.24 -29.89 50.33
N ARG A 1042 1.07 -29.55 49.34
CA ARG A 1042 1.83 -30.52 48.52
C ARG A 1042 3.33 -30.51 48.85
N ASN A 1043 3.98 -31.67 48.76
CA ASN A 1043 5.45 -31.79 48.84
C ASN A 1043 6.11 -31.60 47.46
N PHE A 1044 7.44 -31.72 47.40
CA PHE A 1044 8.21 -31.59 46.14
C PHE A 1044 7.79 -32.59 45.04
N SER A 1045 7.22 -33.75 45.40
CA SER A 1045 6.74 -34.75 44.45
C SER A 1045 5.31 -34.49 43.98
N GLY A 1046 4.72 -33.34 44.33
CA GLY A 1046 3.33 -32.98 43.99
C GLY A 1046 2.27 -33.68 44.85
N ASN A 1047 2.68 -34.53 45.80
CA ASN A 1047 1.76 -35.31 46.64
C ASN A 1047 1.25 -34.52 47.83
N THR A 1048 -0.04 -34.68 48.17
CA THR A 1048 -0.66 -34.03 49.33
C THR A 1048 -0.08 -34.58 50.65
N VAL A 1049 0.53 -33.72 51.45
CA VAL A 1049 1.20 -34.06 52.72
C VAL A 1049 0.23 -34.58 53.77
N ALA A 1050 0.67 -35.43 54.72
CA ALA A 1050 -0.21 -36.00 55.76
C ALA A 1050 -0.81 -34.93 56.70
N SER A 1051 -1.91 -35.26 57.39
CA SER A 1051 -2.43 -34.38 58.45
C SER A 1051 -1.38 -34.23 59.56
N GLY A 1052 -1.19 -33.01 60.07
CA GLY A 1052 -0.16 -32.73 61.07
C GLY A 1052 0.32 -31.28 61.08
N ILE A 1053 1.29 -31.00 61.95
CA ILE A 1053 1.93 -29.68 62.07
C ILE A 1053 3.19 -29.60 61.21
N TYR A 1054 3.28 -28.53 60.43
CA TYR A 1054 4.39 -28.18 59.56
C TYR A 1054 5.03 -26.86 60.00
N LEU A 1055 6.33 -26.75 59.80
CA LEU A 1055 7.15 -25.59 60.13
C LEU A 1055 7.54 -24.85 58.85
N ILE A 1056 7.21 -23.56 58.76
CA ILE A 1056 7.73 -22.66 57.74
C ILE A 1056 8.91 -21.92 58.30
N ARG A 1057 10.04 -21.92 57.62
CA ARG A 1057 11.22 -21.13 57.99
C ARG A 1057 11.56 -20.14 56.90
N MET A 1058 11.66 -18.87 57.29
CA MET A 1058 12.16 -17.80 56.44
C MET A 1058 13.57 -17.38 56.88
N LYS A 1059 14.45 -17.20 55.91
CA LYS A 1059 15.71 -16.47 56.04
C LYS A 1059 15.71 -15.32 55.03
N ALA A 1060 16.02 -14.12 55.49
CA ALA A 1060 16.15 -12.90 54.69
C ALA A 1060 17.20 -11.97 55.32
N PRO A 1061 17.65 -10.90 54.65
CA PRO A 1061 18.58 -9.94 55.23
C PRO A 1061 18.12 -9.46 56.62
N GLY A 1062 18.93 -9.74 57.65
CA GLY A 1062 18.63 -9.35 59.04
C GLY A 1062 17.43 -10.05 59.70
N PHE A 1063 16.80 -11.04 59.05
CA PHE A 1063 15.56 -11.65 59.54
C PHE A 1063 15.56 -13.19 59.41
N ASN A 1064 15.24 -13.87 60.52
CA ASN A 1064 15.15 -15.33 60.58
C ASN A 1064 14.05 -15.74 61.57
N ARG A 1065 12.97 -16.33 61.05
CA ARG A 1065 11.78 -16.72 61.83
C ARG A 1065 11.18 -18.02 61.35
N THR A 1066 10.47 -18.67 62.26
CA THR A 1066 9.73 -19.91 62.01
C THR A 1066 8.28 -19.76 62.44
N GLN A 1067 7.35 -20.24 61.62
CA GLN A 1067 5.90 -20.26 61.86
C GLN A 1067 5.34 -21.67 61.73
N LYS A 1068 4.15 -21.92 62.30
CA LYS A 1068 3.46 -23.22 62.24
C LYS A 1068 2.22 -23.15 61.35
N ILE A 1069 1.98 -24.24 60.60
CA ILE A 1069 0.73 -24.49 59.86
C ILE A 1069 0.23 -25.90 60.19
N ALA A 1070 -1.08 -26.06 60.34
CA ALA A 1070 -1.73 -27.35 60.49
C ALA A 1070 -2.44 -27.75 59.18
N VAL A 1071 -2.19 -28.99 58.75
CA VAL A 1071 -2.96 -29.63 57.68
C VAL A 1071 -3.91 -30.63 58.33
N ILE A 1072 -5.19 -30.57 57.98
CA ILE A 1072 -6.23 -31.50 58.45
C ILE A 1072 -6.89 -32.09 57.21
N LYS A 1073 -6.94 -33.43 57.10
CA LYS A 1073 -7.55 -34.10 55.95
C LYS A 1073 -8.90 -34.65 56.32
#